data_AF-A0A9E3YW66-F1
#
_entry.id   AF-A0A9E3YW66-F1
#
_cell.length_a   1.000
_cell.length_b   1.000
_cell.length_c   1.000
_cell.angle_alpha   90.00
_cell.angle_beta   90.00
_cell.angle_gamma   90.00
#
_symmetry.space_group_name_H-M   'P 1'
#
loop_
_entity.id
_entity.type
_entity.pdbx_description
1 polymer ?
#
loop_
_entity_poly.entity_id
_entity_poly.type
_entity_poly.pdbx_seq_one_letter_code
_entity_poly.pdbx_strand_id
1 'polypeptide(L)'
;MNRFNLTFSGEILAGEKPEQVKLRFAEMFGITDRVRLERFFSGETIILRRNLERKDAAHQYHQLQLIGAAAALVKVTTSELADGILKTPSGTGAGATTGSKAHKPAAHEQAAAEANLRREEEQARQTAEKARLEAEASVLREAKRAEAKRLEEEETARKKALKAESRRKATEEAAQRKAKRAREKAEKAQRKTEEAARRKAELEEKKRLAAEEEARRKAELAEQKRLADEAEARQKAELEEKKRLAAEEEARRKAEREEQKRLAAEEEARREAELAEKKRLAAEAEARLKAELEAKKRLAAEEEARRKAELAEKKRLEDEAEALRKAALAERKRQAAEKKARRKAALEKKKRLAAEMEARRLAEAEERKRLAAEAEARKAAAKAKEAAKLQAELEEKALAAAAQAAQIRAEAQRLAGEAQRKSDERRKLAAAVPASKAPPTNDSTGTTPERSAEGLPTARHEKPQSQKHVRGRVKTVLEVPLRQGGQTPEVGTPAPRKRLSGAPNLYKIRPFRNSQAVQTRAAHARQRMRQAYALGGFALAILCIAGGIFLQNGAYPVVTGASAVAIDSNSAPVLLAGDSLLLHDRAGVSTTEVALGSLGVKTLQPPMVFDNEGALFALGRLGDGTSAHGDKTHLLRCDLALSSCDDWAPQLNDTGIDAFVINALDGSVLLANRAAGILRKADREGNIVASADVDIPAAPVLRLHGGLLLMNSAEGPAISVFRYENSAFAQQLDEILLLPPAEEHLEASRVSDFIWSGNAWWVILHNPVSGTTRLHRFDEDWNYLESVPLAAHSGPLQLIRWGEKTLVNDPDHPAMQRFNAEGVVEAPFVSRQLQTLIDTQQRRASLASLAWNGGLLVCALAALMCFGLGYLHSLRALVYRPRWEQGAEPLDDYSAAVQWIEPVQNRQLQLRRTGMYYGTGVLGALLIAIASSISVWQMAALLLVLSGPAMALLLLSRQPIGHIGVLGDRLLLVDHSGQYHLAGGPRLHYRGPFLSIDDIVVFSGSRLLPAFCPGPLQKLVRPPALGGIKVDHRTIAIKLLESRHPLALGAIAMVATAAAGALLLLLQGIF
;
A
#
# COMPACT_ATOMS: atom_id res chain seq x y z
N MET A 1 33.12 -14.82 20.96
CA MET A 1 32.52 -15.92 20.17
C MET A 1 32.99 -17.25 20.76
N ASN A 2 32.18 -18.30 20.73
CA ASN A 2 32.62 -19.63 21.20
C ASN A 2 33.63 -20.24 20.21
N ARG A 3 34.82 -20.58 20.69
CA ARG A 3 35.87 -21.31 19.96
C ARG A 3 35.86 -22.79 20.38
N PHE A 4 36.22 -23.70 19.49
CA PHE A 4 36.20 -25.13 19.73
C PHE A 4 37.50 -25.81 19.31
N ASN A 5 37.89 -26.85 20.05
CA ASN A 5 38.94 -27.80 19.69
C ASN A 5 38.28 -29.08 19.16
N LEU A 6 38.74 -29.57 18.02
CA LEU A 6 38.29 -30.83 17.41
C LEU A 6 39.22 -31.96 17.86
N THR A 7 38.68 -32.94 18.55
CA THR A 7 39.43 -34.04 19.18
C THR A 7 39.02 -35.40 18.63
N PHE A 8 39.95 -36.35 18.65
CA PHE A 8 39.77 -37.69 18.10
C PHE A 8 40.52 -38.71 18.98
N SER A 9 39.88 -39.81 19.34
CA SER A 9 40.41 -40.86 20.22
C SER A 9 40.92 -42.11 19.49
N GLY A 10 40.78 -42.16 18.15
CA GLY A 10 41.02 -43.38 17.38
C GLY A 10 39.79 -44.27 17.19
N GLU A 11 38.64 -43.89 17.76
CA GLU A 11 37.39 -44.64 17.65
C GLU A 11 36.79 -44.60 16.22
N ILE A 12 36.20 -45.72 15.82
CA ILE A 12 35.62 -45.96 14.49
C ILE A 12 34.13 -46.28 14.66
N LEU A 13 33.28 -45.70 13.82
CA LEU A 13 31.84 -45.86 13.88
C LEU A 13 31.41 -47.30 13.52
N ALA A 14 30.39 -47.80 14.23
CA ALA A 14 29.93 -49.17 14.09
C ALA A 14 29.43 -49.49 12.67
N GLY A 15 29.89 -50.61 12.11
CA GLY A 15 29.57 -51.08 10.75
C GLY A 15 30.64 -50.75 9.69
N GLU A 16 31.52 -49.79 9.95
CA GLU A 16 32.59 -49.42 9.01
C GLU A 16 33.85 -50.31 9.11
N LYS A 17 34.59 -50.44 8.00
CA LYS A 17 35.77 -51.32 7.93
C LYS A 17 37.05 -50.58 8.36
N PRO A 18 37.76 -51.00 9.42
CA PRO A 18 38.86 -50.22 10.01
C PRO A 18 39.97 -49.80 9.03
N GLU A 19 40.41 -50.70 8.14
CA GLU A 19 41.43 -50.38 7.13
C GLU A 19 40.98 -49.29 6.14
N GLN A 20 39.68 -49.24 5.79
CA GLN A 20 39.13 -48.23 4.88
C GLN A 20 38.99 -46.86 5.56
N VAL A 21 38.57 -46.85 6.84
CA VAL A 21 38.49 -45.63 7.65
C VAL A 21 39.88 -45.05 7.88
N LYS A 22 40.87 -45.88 8.25
CA LYS A 22 42.29 -45.47 8.37
C LYS A 22 42.82 -44.85 7.08
N LEU A 23 42.54 -45.45 5.91
CA LEU A 23 43.00 -44.94 4.62
C LEU A 23 42.34 -43.61 4.24
N ARG A 24 41.02 -43.47 4.41
CA ARG A 24 40.30 -42.19 4.21
C ARG A 24 40.77 -41.09 5.17
N PHE A 25 41.07 -41.44 6.42
CA PHE A 25 41.62 -40.52 7.41
C PHE A 25 43.04 -40.07 7.03
N ALA A 26 43.88 -40.99 6.57
CA ALA A 26 45.22 -40.68 6.07
C ALA A 26 45.18 -39.72 4.87
N GLU A 27 44.24 -39.94 3.93
CA GLU A 27 43.99 -39.04 2.80
C GLU A 27 43.52 -37.64 3.25
N MET A 28 42.50 -37.58 4.13
CA MET A 28 41.93 -36.32 4.65
C MET A 28 42.94 -35.42 5.37
N PHE A 29 43.96 -36.01 6.02
CA PHE A 29 45.01 -35.27 6.75
C PHE A 29 46.40 -35.30 6.08
N GLY A 30 46.54 -35.90 4.89
CA GLY A 30 47.80 -35.98 4.15
C GLY A 30 48.90 -36.81 4.84
N ILE A 31 48.52 -37.84 5.60
CA ILE A 31 49.44 -38.66 6.41
C ILE A 31 49.97 -39.83 5.57
N THR A 32 51.16 -39.67 4.98
CA THR A 32 51.82 -40.72 4.17
C THR A 32 52.63 -41.73 5.00
N ASP A 33 52.84 -41.49 6.29
CA ASP A 33 53.59 -42.36 7.20
C ASP A 33 52.64 -43.28 7.97
N ARG A 34 52.76 -44.60 7.74
CA ARG A 34 51.92 -45.63 8.38
C ARG A 34 52.15 -45.74 9.88
N VAL A 35 53.38 -45.54 10.37
CA VAL A 35 53.68 -45.59 11.82
C VAL A 35 53.03 -44.39 12.52
N ARG A 36 53.08 -43.22 11.89
CA ARG A 36 52.39 -42.02 12.37
C ARG A 36 50.88 -42.14 12.30
N LEU A 37 50.32 -42.81 11.28
CA LEU A 37 48.89 -43.07 11.15
C LEU A 37 48.37 -43.95 12.29
N GLU A 38 49.01 -45.09 12.56
CA GLU A 38 48.62 -45.98 13.67
C GLU A 38 48.60 -45.26 15.03
N ARG A 39 49.49 -44.28 15.23
CA ARG A 39 49.51 -43.46 16.47
C ARG A 39 48.28 -42.57 16.64
N PHE A 40 47.50 -42.27 15.60
CA PHE A 40 46.19 -41.60 15.73
C PHE A 40 45.05 -42.56 16.08
N PHE A 41 45.25 -43.87 16.00
CA PHE A 41 44.27 -44.92 16.30
C PHE A 41 44.66 -45.73 17.56
N SER A 42 45.41 -45.10 18.47
CA SER A 42 45.99 -45.71 19.68
C SER A 42 45.06 -45.77 20.90
N GLY A 43 43.88 -45.13 20.84
CA GLY A 43 43.04 -44.86 22.02
C GLY A 43 43.36 -43.53 22.73
N GLU A 44 44.47 -42.87 22.39
CA GLU A 44 44.85 -41.58 22.98
C GLU A 44 44.03 -40.42 22.35
N THR A 45 43.41 -39.58 23.18
CA THR A 45 42.60 -38.45 22.68
C THR A 45 43.49 -37.30 22.20
N ILE A 46 43.66 -37.20 20.88
CA ILE A 46 44.50 -36.21 20.21
C ILE A 46 43.64 -35.04 19.71
N ILE A 47 44.13 -33.82 19.89
CA ILE A 47 43.49 -32.61 19.34
C ILE A 47 43.93 -32.42 17.89
N LEU A 48 43.05 -32.70 16.92
CA LEU A 48 43.33 -32.58 15.49
C LEU A 48 43.46 -31.12 15.04
N ARG A 49 42.59 -30.23 15.54
CA ARG A 49 42.67 -28.77 15.31
C ARG A 49 42.16 -27.99 16.53
N ARG A 50 42.78 -26.84 16.80
CA ARG A 50 42.44 -25.93 17.93
C ARG A 50 41.77 -24.65 17.45
N ASN A 51 41.01 -23.99 18.33
CA ASN A 51 40.43 -22.65 18.12
C ASN A 51 39.59 -22.46 16.85
N LEU A 52 38.88 -23.49 16.40
CA LEU A 52 37.92 -23.42 15.29
C LEU A 52 36.70 -22.53 15.65
N GLU A 53 36.12 -21.87 14.66
CA GLU A 53 34.82 -21.20 14.80
C GLU A 53 33.67 -22.22 14.70
N ARG A 54 32.51 -21.89 15.28
CA ARG A 54 31.36 -22.83 15.37
C ARG A 54 30.96 -23.46 14.03
N LYS A 55 31.07 -22.71 12.92
CA LYS A 55 30.71 -23.20 11.58
C LYS A 55 31.75 -24.22 11.06
N ASP A 56 33.03 -23.87 11.14
CA ASP A 56 34.13 -24.72 10.64
C ASP A 56 34.30 -25.97 11.51
N ALA A 57 34.10 -25.82 12.83
CA ALA A 57 34.07 -26.91 13.79
C ALA A 57 33.00 -27.94 13.43
N ALA A 58 31.76 -27.51 13.18
CA ALA A 58 30.66 -28.39 12.78
C ALA A 58 30.93 -29.06 11.41
N HIS A 59 31.48 -28.32 10.44
CA HIS A 59 31.82 -28.86 9.12
C HIS A 59 32.88 -29.97 9.21
N GLN A 60 33.97 -29.73 9.94
CA GLN A 60 35.06 -30.71 10.07
C GLN A 60 34.65 -31.93 10.92
N TYR A 61 33.82 -31.73 11.93
CA TYR A 61 33.19 -32.82 12.70
C TYR A 61 32.34 -33.72 11.80
N HIS A 62 31.46 -33.14 10.98
CA HIS A 62 30.62 -33.87 10.04
C HIS A 62 31.44 -34.64 8.98
N GLN A 63 32.52 -34.03 8.46
CA GLN A 63 33.42 -34.73 7.53
C GLN A 63 34.14 -35.93 8.16
N LEU A 64 34.49 -35.88 9.45
CA LEU A 64 35.06 -37.03 10.15
C LEU A 64 34.04 -38.18 10.30
N GLN A 65 32.79 -37.86 10.64
CA GLN A 65 31.72 -38.87 10.69
C GLN A 65 31.46 -39.50 9.31
N LEU A 66 31.46 -38.72 8.23
CA LEU A 66 31.28 -39.23 6.86
C LEU A 66 32.38 -40.21 6.39
N ILE A 67 33.58 -40.17 6.99
CA ILE A 67 34.65 -41.15 6.70
C ILE A 67 34.68 -42.32 7.70
N GLY A 68 33.75 -42.39 8.64
CA GLY A 68 33.64 -43.44 9.65
C GLY A 68 34.41 -43.19 10.95
N ALA A 69 34.95 -41.99 11.18
CA ALA A 69 35.77 -41.65 12.34
C ALA A 69 34.96 -40.93 13.44
N ALA A 70 35.02 -41.43 14.67
CA ALA A 70 34.31 -40.84 15.81
C ALA A 70 35.11 -39.70 16.45
N ALA A 71 34.67 -38.46 16.23
CA ALA A 71 35.29 -37.25 16.75
C ALA A 71 34.44 -36.57 17.84
N ALA A 72 35.02 -35.59 18.56
CA ALA A 72 34.33 -34.75 19.54
C ALA A 72 34.72 -33.27 19.40
N LEU A 73 33.84 -32.37 19.86
CA LEU A 73 34.04 -30.91 19.84
C LEU A 73 34.08 -30.35 21.27
N VAL A 74 35.26 -30.04 21.76
CA VAL A 74 35.48 -29.46 23.09
C VAL A 74 35.44 -27.94 23.01
N LYS A 75 34.60 -27.29 23.81
CA LYS A 75 34.52 -25.82 23.86
C LYS A 75 35.69 -25.24 24.65
N VAL A 76 36.44 -24.30 24.05
CA VAL A 76 37.53 -23.58 24.73
C VAL A 76 36.94 -22.56 25.71
N THR A 77 37.36 -22.61 26.97
CA THR A 77 37.05 -21.61 28.00
C THR A 77 38.20 -20.59 28.11
N THR A 78 37.91 -19.42 28.67
CA THR A 78 38.80 -18.23 28.58
C THR A 78 40.04 -18.25 29.49
N SER A 79 40.52 -19.44 29.89
CA SER A 79 41.74 -19.61 30.70
C SER A 79 42.95 -20.11 29.89
N GLU A 80 42.76 -20.66 28.68
CA GLU A 80 43.83 -21.30 27.89
C GLU A 80 44.42 -20.39 26.79
N LEU A 81 44.03 -19.11 26.73
CA LEU A 81 44.45 -18.19 25.67
C LEU A 81 45.75 -17.40 25.99
N ALA A 82 46.43 -17.75 27.07
CA ALA A 82 47.53 -16.98 27.65
C ALA A 82 48.71 -17.87 28.08
N ASP A 83 49.23 -18.69 27.16
CA ASP A 83 50.59 -19.22 27.33
C ASP A 83 51.31 -19.45 25.99
N GLY A 84 52.60 -19.10 25.94
CA GLY A 84 53.43 -19.27 24.76
C GLY A 84 54.59 -18.27 24.62
N ILE A 85 55.81 -18.78 24.78
CA ILE A 85 57.14 -18.39 24.22
C ILE A 85 58.23 -19.11 25.07
N LEU A 86 59.41 -19.38 24.49
CA LEU A 86 60.53 -20.21 25.03
C LEU A 86 60.27 -21.74 24.95
N LYS A 87 61.25 -22.65 24.72
CA LYS A 87 62.71 -22.52 24.44
C LYS A 87 63.28 -23.79 23.75
N THR A 88 64.37 -23.64 23.00
CA THR A 88 65.40 -24.67 22.63
C THR A 88 66.68 -24.45 23.50
N PRO A 89 67.79 -25.26 23.50
CA PRO A 89 68.31 -26.26 22.52
C PRO A 89 69.04 -27.55 23.07
N SER A 90 69.71 -28.36 22.20
CA SER A 90 70.67 -29.51 22.46
C SER A 90 70.09 -30.84 23.03
N GLY A 91 70.75 -32.02 23.11
CA GLY A 91 72.10 -32.55 22.72
C GLY A 91 72.38 -33.95 23.38
N THR A 92 73.42 -34.79 23.18
CA THR A 92 74.51 -34.98 22.16
C THR A 92 75.34 -36.29 22.41
N GLY A 93 75.55 -37.19 21.42
CA GLY A 93 76.86 -37.92 21.21
C GLY A 93 77.09 -39.44 21.55
N ALA A 94 77.48 -40.22 20.52
CA ALA A 94 78.46 -41.37 20.43
C ALA A 94 78.41 -42.71 21.26
N GLY A 95 78.79 -43.84 20.61
CA GLY A 95 79.58 -44.98 21.19
C GLY A 95 79.05 -46.45 21.15
N ALA A 96 79.84 -47.46 20.70
CA ALA A 96 79.61 -48.94 20.85
C ALA A 96 80.84 -49.85 20.45
N THR A 97 81.02 -51.09 20.99
CA THR A 97 82.24 -51.95 20.81
C THR A 97 82.16 -53.51 21.09
N THR A 98 82.89 -54.36 20.32
CA THR A 98 83.51 -55.74 20.60
C THR A 98 82.66 -57.00 20.99
N GLY A 99 83.09 -58.30 20.94
CA GLY A 99 84.25 -59.06 20.33
C GLY A 99 84.73 -60.37 21.09
N SER A 100 84.99 -61.55 20.45
CA SER A 100 85.54 -62.82 21.09
C SER A 100 86.08 -63.97 20.14
N LYS A 101 86.63 -65.14 20.65
CA LYS A 101 87.33 -66.29 19.96
C LYS A 101 87.43 -67.66 20.74
N ALA A 102 87.57 -68.85 20.09
CA ALA A 102 88.12 -70.15 20.65
C ALA A 102 88.53 -71.29 19.62
N HIS A 103 89.46 -72.27 19.91
CA HIS A 103 90.09 -73.20 18.90
C HIS A 103 90.88 -74.53 19.34
N LYS A 104 90.71 -75.67 18.60
CA LYS A 104 91.56 -76.91 18.25
C LYS A 104 92.12 -78.06 19.20
N PRO A 105 92.50 -79.30 18.67
CA PRO A 105 92.96 -80.55 19.40
C PRO A 105 94.14 -81.44 18.79
N ALA A 106 94.43 -82.66 19.35
CA ALA A 106 95.00 -83.96 18.76
C ALA A 106 96.36 -84.65 19.21
N ALA A 107 96.42 -86.02 19.18
CA ALA A 107 97.49 -87.07 18.89
C ALA A 107 98.87 -87.29 19.64
N HIS A 108 99.48 -88.52 19.55
CA HIS A 108 100.91 -89.02 19.66
C HIS A 108 101.00 -90.60 19.95
N GLU A 109 102.13 -91.34 20.20
CA GLU A 109 103.28 -91.76 19.33
C GLU A 109 104.26 -92.88 19.95
N GLN A 110 105.20 -93.49 19.17
CA GLN A 110 106.51 -94.21 19.50
C GLN A 110 106.57 -95.64 20.17
N ALA A 111 107.67 -96.48 20.20
CA ALA A 111 108.85 -96.77 19.32
C ALA A 111 109.78 -98.01 19.75
N ALA A 112 110.60 -98.55 18.80
CA ALA A 112 111.93 -99.30 18.81
C ALA A 112 112.31 -100.58 19.67
N ALA A 113 112.88 -101.64 19.03
CA ALA A 113 113.70 -102.72 19.71
C ALA A 113 114.56 -103.71 18.83
N GLU A 114 114.14 -104.16 17.65
CA GLU A 114 114.31 -105.60 17.26
C GLU A 114 114.98 -105.83 15.87
N ALA A 115 116.15 -105.24 15.62
CA ALA A 115 116.64 -104.95 14.27
C ALA A 115 117.07 -106.13 13.35
N ASN A 116 117.28 -107.36 13.86
CA ASN A 116 117.89 -108.45 13.06
C ASN A 116 116.94 -109.59 12.65
N LEU A 117 116.05 -110.06 13.54
CA LEU A 117 115.02 -111.07 13.19
C LEU A 117 114.15 -110.61 12.01
N ARG A 118 113.94 -109.29 11.95
CA ARG A 118 113.21 -108.59 10.90
C ARG A 118 113.66 -108.96 9.49
N ARG A 119 114.94 -109.23 9.20
CA ARG A 119 115.38 -109.38 7.80
C ARG A 119 114.84 -110.63 7.09
N GLU A 120 114.65 -111.73 7.81
CA GLU A 120 114.10 -112.97 7.23
C GLU A 120 112.57 -112.99 7.31
N GLU A 121 111.99 -112.48 8.40
CA GLU A 121 110.55 -112.23 8.48
C GLU A 121 110.06 -111.21 7.45
N GLU A 122 110.82 -110.15 7.15
CA GLU A 122 110.47 -109.13 6.17
C GLU A 122 110.42 -109.72 4.76
N GLN A 123 111.31 -110.63 4.36
CA GLN A 123 111.25 -111.26 3.04
C GLN A 123 110.06 -112.23 2.91
N ALA A 124 109.77 -113.01 3.96
CA ALA A 124 108.60 -113.89 4.00
C ALA A 124 107.28 -113.08 4.03
N ARG A 125 107.23 -112.01 4.83
CA ARG A 125 106.07 -111.10 4.89
C ARG A 125 105.90 -110.30 3.61
N GLN A 126 106.96 -109.77 3.00
CA GLN A 126 106.89 -109.03 1.72
C GLN A 126 106.35 -109.90 0.58
N THR A 127 106.72 -111.19 0.51
CA THR A 127 106.18 -112.10 -0.50
C THR A 127 104.71 -112.45 -0.25
N ALA A 128 104.32 -112.75 0.99
CA ALA A 128 102.93 -113.02 1.37
C ALA A 128 102.02 -111.78 1.28
N GLU A 129 102.52 -110.61 1.68
CA GLU A 129 101.83 -109.32 1.62
C GLU A 129 101.66 -108.85 0.18
N LYS A 130 102.68 -109.00 -0.68
CA LYS A 130 102.55 -108.73 -2.11
C LYS A 130 101.48 -109.62 -2.75
N ALA A 131 101.47 -110.92 -2.46
CA ALA A 131 100.43 -111.83 -2.96
C ALA A 131 99.03 -111.43 -2.44
N ARG A 132 98.91 -111.01 -1.17
CA ARG A 132 97.66 -110.54 -0.57
C ARG A 132 97.17 -109.23 -1.19
N LEU A 133 98.06 -108.27 -1.43
CA LEU A 133 97.76 -107.00 -2.09
C LEU A 133 97.41 -107.19 -3.57
N GLU A 134 98.03 -108.14 -4.27
CA GLU A 134 97.66 -108.50 -5.65
C GLU A 134 96.27 -109.15 -5.72
N ALA A 135 95.92 -110.00 -4.74
CA ALA A 135 94.58 -110.56 -4.61
C ALA A 135 93.51 -109.51 -4.22
N GLU A 136 93.81 -108.63 -3.26
CA GLU A 136 92.90 -107.54 -2.87
C GLU A 136 92.72 -106.54 -4.02
N ALA A 137 93.78 -106.25 -4.77
CA ALA A 137 93.71 -105.45 -5.99
C ALA A 137 92.92 -106.14 -7.12
N SER A 138 92.93 -107.48 -7.23
CA SER A 138 92.09 -108.18 -8.21
C SER A 138 90.61 -108.07 -7.84
N VAL A 139 90.25 -108.34 -6.58
CA VAL A 139 88.87 -108.19 -6.08
C VAL A 139 88.37 -106.75 -6.25
N LEU A 140 89.19 -105.74 -5.92
CA LEU A 140 88.82 -104.33 -6.08
C LEU A 140 88.67 -103.93 -7.57
N ARG A 141 89.45 -104.53 -8.48
CA ARG A 141 89.33 -104.32 -9.93
C ARG A 141 88.06 -104.96 -10.50
N GLU A 142 87.66 -106.14 -10.00
CA GLU A 142 86.42 -106.78 -10.42
C GLU A 142 85.18 -106.07 -9.87
N ALA A 143 85.20 -105.64 -8.60
CA ALA A 143 84.16 -104.81 -8.00
C ALA A 143 83.94 -103.51 -8.82
N LYS A 144 85.01 -102.78 -9.15
CA LYS A 144 84.94 -101.56 -9.96
C LYS A 144 84.47 -101.82 -11.40
N ARG A 145 84.80 -102.97 -11.98
CA ARG A 145 84.28 -103.39 -13.30
C ARG A 145 82.79 -103.74 -13.26
N ALA A 146 82.30 -104.34 -12.18
CA ALA A 146 80.88 -104.62 -11.99
C ALA A 146 80.08 -103.32 -11.76
N GLU A 147 80.60 -102.40 -10.93
CA GLU A 147 80.00 -101.10 -10.67
C GLU A 147 79.90 -100.23 -11.94
N ALA A 148 80.97 -100.16 -12.74
CA ALA A 148 80.99 -99.45 -14.02
C ALA A 148 79.91 -99.95 -14.98
N LYS A 149 79.75 -101.28 -15.13
CA LYS A 149 78.70 -101.87 -15.98
C LYS A 149 77.29 -101.50 -15.52
N ARG A 150 77.02 -101.54 -14.21
CA ARG A 150 75.71 -101.15 -13.66
C ARG A 150 75.37 -99.69 -13.95
N LEU A 151 76.37 -98.80 -13.92
CA LEU A 151 76.20 -97.39 -14.25
C LEU A 151 75.91 -97.18 -15.75
N GLU A 152 76.57 -97.89 -16.66
CA GLU A 152 76.25 -97.86 -18.10
C GLU A 152 74.86 -98.43 -18.42
N GLU A 153 74.46 -99.52 -17.74
CA GLU A 153 73.11 -100.10 -17.85
C GLU A 153 72.03 -99.13 -17.35
N GLU A 154 72.26 -98.45 -16.22
CA GLU A 154 71.32 -97.44 -15.73
C GLU A 154 71.27 -96.20 -16.64
N GLU A 155 72.41 -95.70 -17.11
CA GLU A 155 72.44 -94.52 -17.98
C GLU A 155 71.78 -94.80 -19.34
N THR A 156 71.98 -96.00 -19.91
CA THR A 156 71.29 -96.41 -21.14
C THR A 156 69.80 -96.68 -20.92
N ALA A 157 69.39 -97.15 -19.74
CA ALA A 157 67.98 -97.23 -19.35
C ALA A 157 67.33 -95.83 -19.24
N ARG A 158 67.98 -94.88 -18.55
CA ARG A 158 67.53 -93.47 -18.46
C ARG A 158 67.42 -92.83 -19.85
N LYS A 159 68.42 -93.02 -20.73
CA LYS A 159 68.40 -92.53 -22.12
C LYS A 159 67.24 -93.13 -22.95
N LYS A 160 66.93 -94.42 -22.76
CA LYS A 160 65.76 -95.08 -23.39
C LYS A 160 64.43 -94.53 -22.86
N ALA A 161 64.29 -94.33 -21.56
CA ALA A 161 63.09 -93.79 -20.93
C ALA A 161 62.76 -92.37 -21.43
N LEU A 162 63.75 -91.47 -21.42
CA LEU A 162 63.59 -90.09 -21.89
C LEU A 162 63.16 -90.02 -23.37
N LYS A 163 63.69 -90.93 -24.20
CA LYS A 163 63.35 -91.06 -25.63
C LYS A 163 61.97 -91.68 -25.88
N ALA A 164 61.43 -92.45 -24.92
CA ALA A 164 60.06 -92.95 -24.96
C ALA A 164 59.05 -91.87 -24.53
N GLU A 165 59.34 -91.12 -23.47
CA GLU A 165 58.48 -90.05 -22.95
C GLU A 165 58.33 -88.90 -23.96
N SER A 166 59.44 -88.42 -24.52
CA SER A 166 59.43 -87.39 -25.58
C SER A 166 58.65 -87.82 -26.82
N ARG A 167 58.72 -89.11 -27.20
CA ARG A 167 57.88 -89.68 -28.27
C ARG A 167 56.39 -89.66 -27.91
N ARG A 168 56.01 -90.03 -26.68
CA ARG A 168 54.60 -89.98 -26.22
C ARG A 168 54.04 -88.56 -26.29
N LYS A 169 54.75 -87.58 -25.72
CA LYS A 169 54.37 -86.16 -25.77
C LYS A 169 54.22 -85.65 -27.20
N ALA A 170 55.16 -85.99 -28.10
CA ALA A 170 55.07 -85.63 -29.51
C ALA A 170 53.86 -86.26 -30.23
N THR A 171 53.52 -87.53 -29.95
CA THR A 171 52.32 -88.17 -30.51
C THR A 171 51.02 -87.58 -29.98
N GLU A 172 51.00 -87.18 -28.71
CA GLU A 172 49.83 -86.58 -28.06
C GLU A 172 49.57 -85.16 -28.58
N GLU A 173 50.60 -84.33 -28.69
CA GLU A 173 50.50 -83.02 -29.36
C GLU A 173 50.06 -83.15 -30.83
N ALA A 174 50.58 -84.14 -31.57
CA ALA A 174 50.18 -84.37 -32.95
C ALA A 174 48.70 -84.78 -33.05
N ALA A 175 48.21 -85.62 -32.14
CA ALA A 175 46.81 -86.00 -32.04
C ALA A 175 45.92 -84.79 -31.70
N GLN A 176 46.29 -83.99 -30.71
CA GLN A 176 45.56 -82.77 -30.32
C GLN A 176 45.52 -81.75 -31.48
N ARG A 177 46.63 -81.51 -32.18
CA ARG A 177 46.68 -80.62 -33.36
C ARG A 177 45.81 -81.13 -34.51
N LYS A 178 45.74 -82.45 -34.73
CA LYS A 178 44.86 -83.07 -35.74
C LYS A 178 43.38 -82.93 -35.34
N ALA A 179 43.04 -83.19 -34.07
CA ALA A 179 41.69 -83.05 -33.53
C ALA A 179 41.19 -81.59 -33.56
N LYS A 180 42.04 -80.61 -33.19
CA LYS A 180 41.71 -79.18 -33.27
C LYS A 180 41.41 -78.75 -34.71
N ARG A 181 42.28 -79.10 -35.68
CA ARG A 181 42.05 -78.82 -37.11
C ARG A 181 40.82 -79.51 -37.68
N ALA A 182 40.44 -80.68 -37.16
CA ALA A 182 39.21 -81.36 -37.54
C ALA A 182 37.97 -80.62 -37.00
N ARG A 183 37.98 -80.20 -35.72
CA ARG A 183 36.91 -79.37 -35.13
C ARG A 183 36.76 -78.03 -35.85
N GLU A 184 37.86 -77.31 -36.08
CA GLU A 184 37.85 -76.03 -36.82
C GLU A 184 37.29 -76.18 -38.25
N LYS A 185 37.57 -77.30 -38.94
CA LYS A 185 36.96 -77.59 -40.26
C LYS A 185 35.47 -77.94 -40.16
N ALA A 186 35.07 -78.75 -39.18
CA ALA A 186 33.67 -79.11 -38.97
C ALA A 186 32.82 -77.89 -38.59
N GLU A 187 33.30 -77.06 -37.68
CA GLU A 187 32.66 -75.81 -37.26
C GLU A 187 32.58 -74.81 -38.42
N LYS A 188 33.64 -74.66 -39.21
CA LYS A 188 33.63 -73.79 -40.41
C LYS A 188 32.75 -74.33 -41.54
N ALA A 189 32.46 -75.62 -41.57
CA ALA A 189 31.45 -76.21 -42.45
C ALA A 189 30.03 -75.94 -41.91
N GLN A 190 29.79 -76.21 -40.62
CA GLN A 190 28.50 -75.96 -39.95
C GLN A 190 28.09 -74.49 -40.04
N ARG A 191 28.99 -73.55 -39.70
CA ARG A 191 28.75 -72.10 -39.85
C ARG A 191 28.41 -71.73 -41.30
N LYS A 192 29.05 -72.35 -42.30
CA LYS A 192 28.71 -72.12 -43.73
C LYS A 192 27.34 -72.67 -44.12
N THR A 193 26.96 -73.85 -43.63
CA THR A 193 25.62 -74.41 -43.90
C THR A 193 24.53 -73.64 -43.17
N GLU A 194 24.78 -73.19 -41.94
CA GLU A 194 23.85 -72.36 -41.16
C GLU A 194 23.73 -70.95 -41.75
N GLU A 195 24.83 -70.33 -42.17
CA GLU A 195 24.81 -69.04 -42.84
C GLU A 195 24.12 -69.12 -44.21
N ALA A 196 24.31 -70.21 -44.97
CA ALA A 196 23.56 -70.45 -46.21
C ALA A 196 22.06 -70.67 -45.95
N ALA A 197 21.69 -71.41 -44.89
CA ALA A 197 20.31 -71.61 -44.49
C ALA A 197 19.65 -70.30 -44.02
N ARG A 198 20.34 -69.52 -43.17
CA ARG A 198 19.91 -68.19 -42.73
C ARG A 198 19.74 -67.24 -43.92
N ARG A 199 20.72 -67.14 -44.83
CA ARG A 199 20.61 -66.32 -46.05
C ARG A 199 19.47 -66.77 -46.97
N LYS A 200 19.15 -68.07 -47.04
CA LYS A 200 17.99 -68.56 -47.80
C LYS A 200 16.68 -68.17 -47.11
N ALA A 201 16.57 -68.40 -45.79
CA ALA A 201 15.39 -68.04 -45.00
C ALA A 201 15.14 -66.53 -45.03
N GLU A 202 16.16 -65.71 -44.80
CA GLU A 202 16.12 -64.24 -44.87
C GLU A 202 15.73 -63.74 -46.27
N LEU A 203 16.05 -64.48 -47.33
CA LEU A 203 15.67 -64.13 -48.71
C LEU A 203 14.27 -64.64 -49.09
N GLU A 204 13.76 -65.71 -48.47
CA GLU A 204 12.34 -66.08 -48.55
C GLU A 204 11.47 -65.16 -47.68
N GLU A 205 11.95 -64.74 -46.52
CA GLU A 205 11.34 -63.75 -45.63
C GLU A 205 11.30 -62.37 -46.30
N LYS A 206 12.40 -61.88 -46.87
CA LYS A 206 12.41 -60.64 -47.67
C LYS A 206 11.53 -60.73 -48.91
N LYS A 207 11.36 -61.91 -49.53
CA LYS A 207 10.37 -62.10 -50.60
C LYS A 207 8.94 -62.07 -50.10
N ARG A 208 8.65 -62.69 -48.94
CA ARG A 208 7.33 -62.61 -48.30
C ARG A 208 7.01 -61.18 -47.87
N LEU A 209 7.92 -60.49 -47.20
CA LEU A 209 7.77 -59.10 -46.78
C LEU A 209 7.65 -58.17 -47.99
N ALA A 210 8.42 -58.36 -49.06
CA ALA A 210 8.25 -57.57 -50.29
C ALA A 210 6.90 -57.85 -51.00
N ALA A 211 6.43 -59.09 -51.01
CA ALA A 211 5.12 -59.44 -51.58
C ALA A 211 3.95 -58.97 -50.71
N GLU A 212 4.11 -59.00 -49.39
CA GLU A 212 3.16 -58.48 -48.41
C GLU A 212 3.15 -56.94 -48.41
N GLU A 213 4.30 -56.30 -48.61
CA GLU A 213 4.42 -54.85 -48.82
C GLU A 213 3.88 -54.44 -50.19
N GLU A 214 4.08 -55.22 -51.25
CA GLU A 214 3.44 -54.96 -52.56
C GLU A 214 1.92 -55.16 -52.49
N ALA A 215 1.45 -56.17 -51.74
CA ALA A 215 0.03 -56.38 -51.46
C ALA A 215 -0.56 -55.26 -50.60
N ARG A 216 0.12 -54.83 -49.53
CA ARG A 216 -0.23 -53.66 -48.71
C ARG A 216 -0.25 -52.40 -49.55
N ARG A 217 0.80 -52.08 -50.31
CA ARG A 217 0.83 -50.92 -51.20
C ARG A 217 -0.27 -50.97 -52.27
N LYS A 218 -0.68 -52.15 -52.75
CA LYS A 218 -1.83 -52.29 -53.66
C LYS A 218 -3.17 -52.11 -52.95
N ALA A 219 -3.30 -52.59 -51.70
CA ALA A 219 -4.45 -52.35 -50.85
C ALA A 219 -4.56 -50.87 -50.45
N GLU A 220 -3.49 -50.26 -49.94
CA GLU A 220 -3.36 -48.84 -49.63
C GLU A 220 -3.57 -47.96 -50.87
N LEU A 221 -3.14 -48.35 -52.08
CA LEU A 221 -3.45 -47.56 -53.29
C LEU A 221 -4.91 -47.73 -53.73
N ALA A 222 -5.55 -48.87 -53.47
CA ALA A 222 -6.99 -49.06 -53.69
C ALA A 222 -7.84 -48.33 -52.63
N GLU A 223 -7.36 -48.30 -51.39
CA GLU A 223 -7.95 -47.58 -50.26
C GLU A 223 -7.76 -46.07 -50.41
N GLN A 224 -6.57 -45.59 -50.76
CA GLN A 224 -6.32 -44.19 -51.12
C GLN A 224 -7.13 -43.77 -52.34
N LYS A 225 -7.37 -44.65 -53.32
CA LYS A 225 -8.31 -44.36 -54.41
C LYS A 225 -9.74 -44.24 -53.90
N ARG A 226 -10.24 -45.21 -53.12
CA ARG A 226 -11.57 -45.12 -52.51
C ARG A 226 -11.72 -43.89 -51.61
N LEU A 227 -10.71 -43.54 -50.83
CA LEU A 227 -10.68 -42.37 -49.97
C LEU A 227 -10.52 -41.07 -50.78
N ALA A 228 -9.88 -41.09 -51.96
CA ALA A 228 -9.83 -39.95 -52.87
C ALA A 228 -11.16 -39.77 -53.62
N ASP A 229 -11.77 -40.85 -54.10
CA ASP A 229 -13.10 -40.85 -54.73
C ASP A 229 -14.16 -40.41 -53.71
N GLU A 230 -14.08 -40.91 -52.46
CA GLU A 230 -14.94 -40.51 -51.35
C GLU A 230 -14.62 -39.09 -50.86
N ALA A 231 -13.36 -38.65 -50.85
CA ALA A 231 -13.02 -37.25 -50.55
C ALA A 231 -13.45 -36.30 -51.67
N GLU A 232 -13.43 -36.69 -52.93
CA GLU A 232 -13.95 -35.89 -54.04
C GLU A 232 -15.49 -35.86 -54.01
N ALA A 233 -16.14 -36.96 -53.63
CA ALA A 233 -17.58 -36.99 -53.37
C ALA A 233 -17.97 -36.13 -52.16
N ARG A 234 -17.24 -36.24 -51.04
CA ARG A 234 -17.41 -35.40 -49.84
C ARG A 234 -17.11 -33.94 -50.14
N GLN A 235 -16.07 -33.60 -50.90
CA GLN A 235 -15.81 -32.21 -51.32
C GLN A 235 -16.87 -31.67 -52.28
N LYS A 236 -17.43 -32.49 -53.18
CA LYS A 236 -18.57 -32.07 -54.02
C LYS A 236 -19.81 -31.83 -53.16
N ALA A 237 -20.12 -32.73 -52.23
CA ALA A 237 -21.22 -32.58 -51.28
C ALA A 237 -21.03 -31.35 -50.38
N GLU A 238 -19.86 -31.18 -49.77
CA GLU A 238 -19.49 -30.04 -48.91
C GLU A 238 -19.47 -28.72 -49.72
N LEU A 239 -19.18 -28.75 -51.02
CA LEU A 239 -19.20 -27.57 -51.89
C LEU A 239 -20.61 -27.27 -52.43
N GLU A 240 -21.51 -28.26 -52.55
CA GLU A 240 -22.95 -28.02 -52.70
C GLU A 240 -23.60 -27.55 -51.39
N GLU A 241 -23.18 -28.09 -50.25
CA GLU A 241 -23.60 -27.66 -48.92
C GLU A 241 -23.15 -26.23 -48.65
N LYS A 242 -21.88 -25.88 -48.92
CA LYS A 242 -21.41 -24.49 -48.87
C LYS A 242 -22.11 -23.57 -49.87
N LYS A 243 -22.56 -24.06 -51.03
CA LYS A 243 -23.43 -23.28 -51.94
C LYS A 243 -24.83 -23.08 -51.36
N ARG A 244 -25.41 -24.12 -50.74
CA ARG A 244 -26.71 -24.04 -50.05
C ARG A 244 -26.64 -23.08 -48.86
N LEU A 245 -25.65 -23.25 -47.98
CA LEU A 245 -25.38 -22.39 -46.84
C LEU A 245 -25.04 -20.95 -47.27
N ALA A 246 -24.32 -20.74 -48.37
CA ALA A 246 -24.10 -19.38 -48.90
C ALA A 246 -25.37 -18.76 -49.50
N ALA A 247 -26.21 -19.54 -50.18
CA ALA A 247 -27.51 -19.07 -50.69
C ALA A 247 -28.52 -18.82 -49.56
N GLU A 248 -28.46 -19.64 -48.50
CA GLU A 248 -29.24 -19.49 -47.28
C GLU A 248 -28.75 -18.30 -46.45
N GLU A 249 -27.44 -18.09 -46.32
CA GLU A 249 -26.87 -16.89 -45.71
C GLU A 249 -27.18 -15.63 -46.54
N GLU A 250 -27.17 -15.70 -47.88
CA GLU A 250 -27.60 -14.57 -48.72
C GLU A 250 -29.11 -14.29 -48.59
N ALA A 251 -29.95 -15.33 -48.51
CA ALA A 251 -31.37 -15.21 -48.23
C ALA A 251 -31.62 -14.65 -46.81
N ARG A 252 -30.87 -15.10 -45.80
CA ARG A 252 -30.94 -14.63 -44.41
C ARG A 252 -30.46 -13.19 -44.30
N ARG A 253 -29.33 -12.83 -44.91
CA ARG A 253 -28.85 -11.43 -45.03
C ARG A 253 -29.84 -10.55 -45.81
N LYS A 254 -30.62 -11.11 -46.75
CA LYS A 254 -31.69 -10.38 -47.45
C LYS A 254 -32.90 -10.17 -46.54
N ALA A 255 -33.32 -11.19 -45.80
CA ALA A 255 -34.38 -11.11 -44.80
C ALA A 255 -34.01 -10.13 -43.67
N GLU A 256 -32.81 -10.25 -43.09
CA GLU A 256 -32.24 -9.33 -42.09
C GLU A 256 -32.12 -7.90 -42.63
N ARG A 257 -31.87 -7.70 -43.94
CA ARG A 257 -31.91 -6.37 -44.56
C ARG A 257 -33.32 -5.83 -44.76
N GLU A 258 -34.32 -6.67 -44.98
CA GLU A 258 -35.73 -6.25 -45.03
C GLU A 258 -36.31 -6.03 -43.63
N GLU A 259 -35.87 -6.80 -42.63
CA GLU A 259 -36.14 -6.56 -41.22
C GLU A 259 -35.46 -5.28 -40.73
N GLN A 260 -34.18 -5.05 -41.02
CA GLN A 260 -33.50 -3.78 -40.73
C GLN A 260 -34.17 -2.59 -41.43
N LYS A 261 -34.69 -2.75 -42.66
CA LYS A 261 -35.51 -1.71 -43.30
C LYS A 261 -36.84 -1.48 -42.58
N ARG A 262 -37.52 -2.54 -42.12
CA ARG A 262 -38.76 -2.41 -41.33
C ARG A 262 -38.50 -1.76 -39.97
N LEU A 263 -37.44 -2.15 -39.27
CA LEU A 263 -37.02 -1.58 -38.00
C LEU A 263 -36.56 -0.13 -38.16
N ALA A 264 -35.82 0.20 -39.22
CA ALA A 264 -35.45 1.58 -39.54
C ALA A 264 -36.67 2.44 -39.89
N ALA A 265 -37.64 1.91 -40.65
CA ALA A 265 -38.89 2.60 -40.94
C ALA A 265 -39.79 2.75 -39.70
N GLU A 266 -39.81 1.77 -38.79
CA GLU A 266 -40.50 1.90 -37.50
C GLU A 266 -39.77 2.91 -36.59
N GLU A 267 -38.44 2.93 -36.57
CA GLU A 267 -37.68 3.92 -35.81
C GLU A 267 -37.83 5.33 -36.40
N GLU A 268 -37.88 5.47 -37.72
CA GLU A 268 -38.16 6.74 -38.40
C GLU A 268 -39.58 7.21 -38.11
N ALA A 269 -40.59 6.34 -38.19
CA ALA A 269 -41.97 6.65 -37.79
C ALA A 269 -42.10 6.99 -36.29
N ARG A 270 -41.35 6.29 -35.41
CA ARG A 270 -41.26 6.62 -33.98
C ARG A 270 -40.58 7.98 -33.76
N ARG A 271 -39.51 8.29 -34.49
CA ARG A 271 -38.82 9.60 -34.43
C ARG A 271 -39.70 10.73 -34.96
N GLU A 272 -40.50 10.49 -36.01
CA GLU A 272 -41.51 11.45 -36.48
C GLU A 272 -42.64 11.65 -35.47
N ALA A 273 -43.14 10.57 -34.86
CA ALA A 273 -44.14 10.64 -33.79
C ALA A 273 -43.60 11.36 -32.54
N GLU A 274 -42.36 11.08 -32.12
CA GLU A 274 -41.69 11.76 -31.02
C GLU A 274 -41.39 13.23 -31.37
N LEU A 275 -41.09 13.56 -32.63
CA LEU A 275 -40.99 14.95 -33.10
C LEU A 275 -42.35 15.65 -33.13
N ALA A 276 -43.44 14.96 -33.45
CA ALA A 276 -44.79 15.50 -33.39
C ALA A 276 -45.23 15.73 -31.93
N GLU A 277 -44.90 14.80 -31.02
CA GLU A 277 -45.11 14.96 -29.59
C GLU A 277 -44.26 16.08 -29.01
N LYS A 278 -42.95 16.15 -29.32
CA LYS A 278 -42.08 17.27 -28.94
C LYS A 278 -42.57 18.61 -29.50
N LYS A 279 -43.14 18.66 -30.71
CA LYS A 279 -43.79 19.86 -31.26
C LYS A 279 -45.06 20.23 -30.47
N ARG A 280 -45.89 19.26 -30.08
CA ARG A 280 -47.06 19.50 -29.22
C ARG A 280 -46.66 19.98 -27.82
N LEU A 281 -45.68 19.33 -27.18
CA LEU A 281 -45.15 19.70 -25.87
C LEU A 281 -44.45 21.06 -25.91
N ALA A 282 -43.76 21.40 -27.00
CA ALA A 282 -43.19 22.74 -27.19
C ALA A 282 -44.28 23.82 -27.38
N ALA A 283 -45.34 23.53 -28.13
CA ALA A 283 -46.48 24.43 -28.29
C ALA A 283 -47.26 24.61 -26.97
N GLU A 284 -47.44 23.54 -26.20
CA GLU A 284 -48.03 23.61 -24.86
C GLU A 284 -47.12 24.34 -23.86
N ALA A 285 -45.80 24.15 -23.94
CA ALA A 285 -44.83 24.89 -23.15
C ALA A 285 -44.81 26.39 -23.52
N GLU A 286 -44.93 26.76 -24.79
CA GLU A 286 -45.14 28.15 -25.21
C GLU A 286 -46.48 28.73 -24.71
N ALA A 287 -47.56 27.95 -24.74
CA ALA A 287 -48.85 28.37 -24.22
C ALA A 287 -48.81 28.57 -22.69
N ARG A 288 -48.20 27.63 -21.95
CA ARG A 288 -47.93 27.73 -20.52
C ARG A 288 -47.01 28.91 -20.19
N LEU A 289 -45.94 29.14 -20.96
CA LEU A 289 -45.05 30.28 -20.79
C LEU A 289 -45.76 31.62 -21.07
N LYS A 290 -46.63 31.70 -22.08
CA LYS A 290 -47.46 32.90 -22.34
C LYS A 290 -48.44 33.14 -21.18
N ALA A 291 -49.15 32.11 -20.72
CA ALA A 291 -50.04 32.19 -19.57
C ALA A 291 -49.30 32.56 -18.27
N GLU A 292 -48.10 32.03 -18.05
CA GLU A 292 -47.24 32.37 -16.91
C GLU A 292 -46.68 33.79 -17.02
N LEU A 293 -46.38 34.28 -18.23
CA LEU A 293 -46.00 35.69 -18.46
C LEU A 293 -47.17 36.64 -18.21
N GLU A 294 -48.40 36.27 -18.56
CA GLU A 294 -49.58 37.07 -18.24
C GLU A 294 -49.94 37.00 -16.75
N ALA A 295 -49.80 35.84 -16.11
CA ALA A 295 -49.91 35.71 -14.67
C ALA A 295 -48.85 36.56 -13.94
N LYS A 296 -47.59 36.54 -14.39
CA LYS A 296 -46.52 37.40 -13.86
C LYS A 296 -46.75 38.87 -14.14
N LYS A 297 -47.35 39.26 -15.28
CA LYS A 297 -47.77 40.65 -15.53
C LYS A 297 -48.90 41.09 -14.60
N ARG A 298 -49.89 40.23 -14.35
CA ARG A 298 -50.99 40.49 -13.40
C ARG A 298 -50.45 40.60 -11.97
N LEU A 299 -49.62 39.66 -11.53
CA LEU A 299 -48.96 39.68 -10.22
C LEU A 299 -48.03 40.88 -10.07
N ALA A 300 -47.29 41.29 -11.10
CA ALA A 300 -46.46 42.50 -11.07
C ALA A 300 -47.30 43.79 -11.00
N ALA A 301 -48.44 43.85 -11.70
CA ALA A 301 -49.37 44.97 -11.59
C ALA A 301 -50.08 45.02 -10.23
N GLU A 302 -50.43 43.87 -9.65
CA GLU A 302 -50.97 43.75 -8.30
C GLU A 302 -49.91 44.10 -7.24
N GLU A 303 -48.64 43.69 -7.44
CA GLU A 303 -47.54 44.07 -6.56
C GLU A 303 -47.20 45.56 -6.69
N GLU A 304 -47.28 46.15 -7.89
CA GLU A 304 -47.11 47.60 -8.07
C GLU A 304 -48.28 48.37 -7.43
N ALA A 305 -49.51 47.85 -7.50
CA ALA A 305 -50.68 48.40 -6.81
C ALA A 305 -50.53 48.29 -5.28
N ARG A 306 -50.11 47.13 -4.76
CA ARG A 306 -49.76 46.93 -3.34
C ARG A 306 -48.66 47.88 -2.91
N ARG A 307 -47.54 47.96 -3.63
CA ARG A 307 -46.43 48.87 -3.32
C ARG A 307 -46.85 50.33 -3.35
N LYS A 308 -47.78 50.74 -4.23
CA LYS A 308 -48.36 52.10 -4.23
C LYS A 308 -49.30 52.32 -3.03
N ALA A 309 -50.12 51.35 -2.66
CA ALA A 309 -50.96 51.40 -1.47
C ALA A 309 -50.11 51.44 -0.17
N GLU A 310 -49.08 50.60 -0.08
CA GLU A 310 -48.13 50.53 1.02
C GLU A 310 -47.27 51.80 1.12
N LEU A 311 -46.88 52.43 0.00
CA LEU A 311 -46.25 53.76 0.02
C LEU A 311 -47.21 54.87 0.44
N ALA A 312 -48.50 54.76 0.12
CA ALA A 312 -49.52 55.71 0.58
C ALA A 312 -49.83 55.53 2.07
N GLU A 313 -49.96 54.30 2.55
CA GLU A 313 -50.12 53.95 3.96
C GLU A 313 -48.89 54.37 4.77
N LYS A 314 -47.68 54.04 4.29
CA LYS A 314 -46.42 54.46 4.92
C LYS A 314 -46.26 55.97 4.96
N LYS A 315 -46.65 56.69 3.91
CA LYS A 315 -46.73 58.17 3.96
C LYS A 315 -47.73 58.65 4.99
N ARG A 316 -48.93 58.08 5.05
CA ARG A 316 -49.91 58.42 6.10
C ARG A 316 -49.39 58.14 7.50
N LEU A 317 -48.67 57.04 7.72
CA LEU A 317 -48.02 56.70 8.98
C LEU A 317 -46.83 57.60 9.30
N GLU A 318 -46.09 58.08 8.30
CA GLU A 318 -45.02 59.08 8.46
C GLU A 318 -45.59 60.47 8.78
N ASP A 319 -46.67 60.89 8.11
CA ASP A 319 -47.44 62.11 8.38
C ASP A 319 -48.10 62.07 9.77
N GLU A 320 -48.70 60.94 10.16
CA GLU A 320 -49.30 60.72 11.46
C GLU A 320 -48.23 60.66 12.57
N ALA A 321 -47.10 60.00 12.32
CA ALA A 321 -45.95 60.04 13.22
C ALA A 321 -45.33 61.44 13.32
N GLU A 322 -45.32 62.25 12.26
CA GLU A 322 -44.89 63.65 12.32
C GLU A 322 -45.92 64.52 13.06
N ALA A 323 -47.22 64.29 12.88
CA ALA A 323 -48.29 64.95 13.63
C ALA A 323 -48.19 64.61 15.14
N LEU A 324 -48.00 63.34 15.49
CA LEU A 324 -47.77 62.88 16.86
C LEU A 324 -46.45 63.43 17.44
N ARG A 325 -45.38 63.52 16.64
CA ARG A 325 -44.12 64.18 17.06
C ARG A 325 -44.31 65.68 17.27
N LYS A 326 -45.06 66.38 16.41
CA LYS A 326 -45.41 67.81 16.57
C LYS A 326 -46.29 68.02 17.81
N ALA A 327 -47.28 67.15 18.04
CA ALA A 327 -48.12 67.16 19.23
C ALA A 327 -47.30 66.90 20.51
N ALA A 328 -46.48 65.85 20.55
CA ALA A 328 -45.60 65.54 21.69
C ALA A 328 -44.52 66.62 21.92
N LEU A 329 -44.05 67.30 20.88
CA LEU A 329 -43.15 68.46 21.00
C LEU A 329 -43.91 69.69 21.54
N ALA A 330 -45.14 69.93 21.09
CA ALA A 330 -46.00 70.99 21.62
C ALA A 330 -46.38 70.72 23.08
N GLU A 331 -46.66 69.47 23.44
CA GLU A 331 -46.94 69.07 24.81
C GLU A 331 -45.69 69.14 25.68
N ARG A 332 -44.52 68.66 25.22
CA ARG A 332 -43.24 68.92 25.91
C ARG A 332 -42.95 70.41 26.09
N LYS A 333 -43.30 71.26 25.11
CA LYS A 333 -43.22 72.72 25.24
C LYS A 333 -44.21 73.26 26.28
N ARG A 334 -45.45 72.77 26.32
CA ARG A 334 -46.45 73.10 27.36
C ARG A 334 -45.99 72.65 28.75
N GLN A 335 -45.59 71.39 28.94
CA GLN A 335 -45.05 70.87 30.19
C GLN A 335 -43.75 71.57 30.63
N ALA A 336 -42.89 71.99 29.69
CA ALA A 336 -41.70 72.79 30.00
C ALA A 336 -42.05 74.25 30.37
N ALA A 337 -43.05 74.84 29.73
CA ALA A 337 -43.60 76.14 30.09
C ALA A 337 -44.29 76.09 31.46
N GLU A 338 -45.07 75.05 31.75
CA GLU A 338 -45.70 74.81 33.05
C GLU A 338 -44.65 74.53 34.14
N LYS A 339 -43.61 73.74 33.87
CA LYS A 339 -42.49 73.54 34.82
C LYS A 339 -41.68 74.84 35.03
N LYS A 340 -41.53 75.70 34.01
CA LYS A 340 -40.99 77.06 34.17
C LYS A 340 -41.95 77.97 34.97
N ALA A 341 -43.25 77.88 34.74
CA ALA A 341 -44.27 78.66 35.46
C ALA A 341 -44.35 78.23 36.93
N ARG A 342 -44.43 76.94 37.24
CA ARG A 342 -44.32 76.38 38.60
C ARG A 342 -42.99 76.74 39.25
N ARG A 343 -41.85 76.71 38.54
CA ARG A 343 -40.56 77.20 39.09
C ARG A 343 -40.59 78.71 39.37
N LYS A 344 -41.16 79.54 38.49
CA LYS A 344 -41.30 80.99 38.72
C LYS A 344 -42.26 81.28 39.87
N ALA A 345 -43.38 80.59 39.96
CA ALA A 345 -44.38 80.70 41.02
C ALA A 345 -43.86 80.16 42.37
N ALA A 346 -43.05 79.09 42.37
CA ALA A 346 -42.37 78.60 43.56
C ALA A 346 -41.24 79.54 44.00
N LEU A 347 -40.53 80.17 43.08
CA LEU A 347 -39.54 81.20 43.38
C LEU A 347 -40.21 82.48 43.92
N GLU A 348 -41.31 82.92 43.33
CA GLU A 348 -42.20 83.97 43.86
C GLU A 348 -42.69 83.63 45.25
N LYS A 349 -43.26 82.44 45.47
CA LYS A 349 -43.75 82.01 46.80
C LYS A 349 -42.60 81.91 47.80
N LYS A 350 -41.40 81.47 47.40
CA LYS A 350 -40.22 81.45 48.27
C LYS A 350 -39.67 82.84 48.55
N LYS A 351 -39.74 83.79 47.60
CA LYS A 351 -39.43 85.21 47.83
C LYS A 351 -40.44 85.88 48.75
N ARG A 352 -41.73 85.61 48.58
CA ARG A 352 -42.81 86.10 49.45
C ARG A 352 -42.66 85.55 50.86
N LEU A 353 -42.46 84.24 51.03
CA LEU A 353 -42.18 83.64 52.34
C LEU A 353 -40.87 84.16 52.96
N ALA A 354 -39.84 84.46 52.16
CA ALA A 354 -38.62 85.09 52.67
C ALA A 354 -38.87 86.53 53.14
N ALA A 355 -39.55 87.36 52.34
CA ALA A 355 -39.91 88.73 52.70
C ALA A 355 -40.93 88.79 53.86
N GLU A 356 -41.83 87.82 53.97
CA GLU A 356 -42.77 87.65 55.08
C GLU A 356 -42.04 87.24 56.35
N MET A 357 -41.10 86.30 56.28
CA MET A 357 -40.21 85.95 57.41
C MET A 357 -39.26 87.09 57.79
N GLU A 358 -38.81 87.91 56.82
CA GLU A 358 -37.95 89.07 57.07
C GLU A 358 -38.75 90.22 57.68
N ALA A 359 -39.93 90.54 57.16
CA ALA A 359 -40.87 91.48 57.76
C ALA A 359 -41.32 91.00 59.16
N ARG A 360 -41.54 89.70 59.36
CA ARG A 360 -41.85 89.12 60.68
C ARG A 360 -40.65 89.19 61.62
N ARG A 361 -39.42 88.97 61.16
CA ARG A 361 -38.20 89.19 61.96
C ARG A 361 -37.95 90.66 62.28
N LEU A 362 -38.33 91.58 61.39
CA LEU A 362 -38.27 93.02 61.64
C LEU A 362 -39.35 93.45 62.65
N ALA A 363 -40.58 92.95 62.51
CA ALA A 363 -41.66 93.16 63.46
C ALA A 363 -41.34 92.54 64.84
N GLU A 364 -40.84 91.31 64.90
CA GLU A 364 -40.34 90.69 66.14
C GLU A 364 -39.11 91.42 66.71
N ALA A 365 -38.29 92.09 65.87
CA ALA A 365 -37.19 92.92 66.34
C ALA A 365 -37.67 94.29 66.86
N GLU A 366 -38.70 94.90 66.27
CA GLU A 366 -39.36 96.09 66.79
C GLU A 366 -40.17 95.78 68.06
N GLU A 367 -40.86 94.64 68.11
CA GLU A 367 -41.55 94.16 69.29
C GLU A 367 -40.54 93.83 70.40
N ARG A 368 -39.43 93.15 70.11
CA ARG A 368 -38.33 92.98 71.08
C ARG A 368 -37.70 94.30 71.49
N LYS A 369 -37.59 95.30 70.61
CA LYS A 369 -37.15 96.66 70.98
C LYS A 369 -38.17 97.37 71.86
N ARG A 370 -39.47 97.22 71.60
CA ARG A 370 -40.56 97.77 72.43
C ARG A 370 -40.63 97.07 73.79
N LEU A 371 -40.56 95.75 73.83
CA LEU A 371 -40.52 94.95 75.07
C LEU A 371 -39.20 95.15 75.83
N ALA A 372 -38.07 95.38 75.16
CA ALA A 372 -36.83 95.77 75.81
C ALA A 372 -36.90 97.21 76.34
N ALA A 373 -37.48 98.16 75.60
CA ALA A 373 -37.72 99.52 76.06
C ALA A 373 -38.76 99.57 77.20
N GLU A 374 -39.76 98.70 77.19
CA GLU A 374 -40.74 98.55 78.26
C GLU A 374 -40.13 97.81 79.46
N ALA A 375 -39.23 96.84 79.26
CA ALA A 375 -38.49 96.20 80.35
C ALA A 375 -37.46 97.17 80.96
N GLU A 376 -36.78 98.00 80.16
CA GLU A 376 -35.94 99.09 80.64
C GLU A 376 -36.79 100.16 81.33
N ALA A 377 -37.95 100.53 80.81
CA ALA A 377 -38.87 101.46 81.48
C ALA A 377 -39.47 100.88 82.77
N ARG A 378 -39.75 99.58 82.84
CA ARG A 378 -40.18 98.86 84.05
C ARG A 378 -39.04 98.71 85.05
N LYS A 379 -37.79 98.49 84.61
CA LYS A 379 -36.59 98.54 85.47
C LYS A 379 -36.30 99.96 85.96
N ALA A 380 -36.48 100.97 85.12
CA ALA A 380 -36.33 102.37 85.47
C ALA A 380 -37.44 102.82 86.43
N ALA A 381 -38.68 102.36 86.23
CA ALA A 381 -39.80 102.59 87.15
C ALA A 381 -39.66 101.78 88.45
N ALA A 382 -39.06 100.58 88.42
CA ALA A 382 -38.72 99.82 89.62
C ALA A 382 -37.60 100.52 90.40
N LYS A 383 -36.50 100.90 89.74
CA LYS A 383 -35.43 101.73 90.32
C LYS A 383 -35.93 103.09 90.79
N ALA A 384 -36.91 103.69 90.11
CA ALA A 384 -37.53 104.95 90.54
C ALA A 384 -38.46 104.75 91.73
N LYS A 385 -39.14 103.61 91.87
CA LYS A 385 -39.90 103.25 93.08
C LYS A 385 -39.00 102.86 94.25
N GLU A 386 -37.89 102.20 93.98
CA GLU A 386 -36.86 101.83 94.96
C GLU A 386 -36.11 103.08 95.44
N ALA A 387 -35.69 103.95 94.51
CA ALA A 387 -35.16 105.27 94.80
C ALA A 387 -36.20 106.15 95.51
N ALA A 388 -37.47 106.19 95.09
CA ALA A 388 -38.51 106.94 95.80
C ALA A 388 -38.80 106.36 97.20
N LYS A 389 -38.57 105.07 97.44
CA LYS A 389 -38.68 104.48 98.78
C LYS A 389 -37.50 104.85 99.66
N LEU A 390 -36.27 104.78 99.13
CA LEU A 390 -35.05 105.31 99.76
C LEU A 390 -35.14 106.81 100.01
N GLN A 391 -35.76 107.55 99.09
CA GLN A 391 -35.93 108.99 99.16
C GLN A 391 -37.06 109.37 100.12
N ALA A 392 -38.14 108.60 100.23
CA ALA A 392 -39.12 108.75 101.30
C ALA A 392 -38.51 108.44 102.68
N GLU A 393 -37.66 107.41 102.79
CA GLU A 393 -36.95 107.08 104.03
C GLU A 393 -35.88 108.15 104.39
N LEU A 394 -35.33 108.84 103.39
CA LEU A 394 -34.48 110.02 103.57
C LEU A 394 -35.29 111.28 103.87
N GLU A 395 -36.48 111.46 103.30
CA GLU A 395 -37.39 112.59 103.53
C GLU A 395 -38.03 112.52 104.92
N GLU A 396 -38.30 111.32 105.46
CA GLU A 396 -38.68 111.12 106.86
C GLU A 396 -37.55 111.58 107.81
N LYS A 397 -36.31 111.16 107.53
CA LYS A 397 -35.11 111.59 108.28
C LYS A 397 -34.79 113.08 108.08
N ALA A 398 -35.09 113.64 106.90
CA ALA A 398 -34.88 115.05 106.60
C ALA A 398 -35.99 115.94 107.15
N LEU A 399 -37.23 115.46 107.31
CA LEU A 399 -38.32 116.16 108.01
C LEU A 399 -38.02 116.26 109.50
N ALA A 400 -37.49 115.20 110.12
CA ALA A 400 -36.98 115.24 111.49
C ALA A 400 -35.88 116.32 111.67
N ALA A 401 -34.95 116.45 110.71
CA ALA A 401 -33.93 117.49 110.71
C ALA A 401 -34.47 118.90 110.35
N ALA A 402 -35.43 118.99 109.42
CA ALA A 402 -36.01 120.26 108.98
C ALA A 402 -36.90 120.89 110.05
N ALA A 403 -37.55 120.09 110.89
CA ALA A 403 -38.25 120.57 112.09
C ALA A 403 -37.30 121.32 113.05
N GLN A 404 -36.06 120.82 113.21
CA GLN A 404 -35.02 121.49 114.01
C GLN A 404 -34.49 122.77 113.32
N ALA A 405 -34.37 122.76 111.98
CA ALA A 405 -33.81 123.90 111.23
C ALA A 405 -34.81 125.04 110.97
N ALA A 406 -36.10 124.76 110.81
CA ALA A 406 -37.11 125.75 110.43
C ALA A 406 -37.44 126.73 111.58
N GLN A 407 -37.34 126.29 112.84
CA GLN A 407 -37.43 127.15 114.03
C GLN A 407 -36.41 128.31 113.96
N ILE A 408 -35.27 128.12 113.28
CA ILE A 408 -34.19 129.10 113.14
C ILE A 408 -34.45 130.10 111.99
N ARG A 409 -35.35 129.78 111.04
CA ARG A 409 -35.61 130.65 109.85
C ARG A 409 -36.82 131.57 109.98
N ALA A 410 -37.77 131.27 110.86
CA ALA A 410 -38.97 132.10 111.07
C ALA A 410 -38.65 133.55 111.51
N GLU A 411 -37.46 133.77 112.07
CA GLU A 411 -36.99 135.04 112.62
C GLU A 411 -36.33 135.95 111.56
N ALA A 412 -35.70 135.38 110.53
CA ALA A 412 -34.75 136.11 109.69
C ALA A 412 -35.39 136.99 108.59
N GLN A 413 -36.34 136.48 107.81
CA GLN A 413 -36.81 137.15 106.59
C GLN A 413 -37.87 138.25 106.82
N ARG A 414 -38.37 138.38 108.06
CA ARG A 414 -39.18 139.52 108.51
C ARG A 414 -38.43 140.87 108.37
N LEU A 415 -37.11 140.83 108.21
CA LEU A 415 -36.21 141.99 108.09
C LEU A 415 -35.78 142.30 106.65
N ALA A 416 -36.08 141.45 105.66
CA ALA A 416 -35.52 141.58 104.30
C ALA A 416 -36.04 142.81 103.50
N GLY A 417 -37.14 143.40 103.95
CA GLY A 417 -37.64 144.69 103.46
C GLY A 417 -38.42 144.61 102.14
N GLU A 418 -39.09 145.67 101.69
CA GLU A 418 -38.87 147.11 101.92
C GLU A 418 -37.59 147.70 101.28
N ALA A 419 -36.68 146.87 100.77
CA ALA A 419 -35.38 147.32 100.24
C ALA A 419 -35.39 147.75 98.75
N GLN A 420 -36.38 147.33 97.97
CA GLN A 420 -36.45 147.52 96.50
C GLN A 420 -37.90 147.67 95.97
N ARG A 421 -38.74 148.68 96.25
CA ARG A 421 -38.60 150.05 96.80
C ARG A 421 -37.46 150.91 96.21
N LYS A 422 -37.86 151.99 95.55
CA LYS A 422 -37.12 153.24 95.29
C LYS A 422 -35.92 153.21 94.32
N SER A 423 -35.22 152.08 94.13
CA SER A 423 -34.12 151.94 93.14
C SER A 423 -34.63 151.31 91.83
N ASP A 424 -34.42 151.91 90.64
CA ASP A 424 -34.07 153.31 90.36
C ASP A 424 -35.03 153.91 89.34
N GLU A 425 -36.07 154.52 89.91
CA GLU A 425 -36.97 155.45 89.24
C GLU A 425 -36.18 156.57 88.50
N ARG A 426 -36.74 157.13 87.43
CA ARG A 426 -36.32 158.43 86.82
C ARG A 426 -35.15 158.50 85.82
N ARG A 427 -34.73 157.43 85.13
CA ARG A 427 -33.98 157.60 83.85
C ARG A 427 -34.84 157.39 82.60
N LYS A 428 -34.94 158.45 81.78
CA LYS A 428 -35.71 158.56 80.51
C LYS A 428 -34.76 159.04 79.37
N LEU A 429 -35.10 158.72 78.10
CA LEU A 429 -34.68 159.36 76.80
C LEU A 429 -33.39 158.89 76.00
N ALA A 430 -33.61 158.33 74.78
CA ALA A 430 -32.99 158.58 73.42
C ALA A 430 -31.61 158.03 72.83
N ALA A 431 -31.70 157.26 71.69
CA ALA A 431 -31.04 157.34 70.32
C ALA A 431 -29.64 156.76 69.80
N ALA A 432 -29.63 155.88 68.72
CA ALA A 432 -28.85 155.86 67.39
C ALA A 432 -27.70 154.83 66.88
N VAL A 433 -27.92 154.04 65.76
CA VAL A 433 -27.03 153.68 64.52
C VAL A 433 -25.82 152.62 64.56
N PRO A 434 -25.07 151.98 63.53
CA PRO A 434 -25.08 151.56 62.03
C PRO A 434 -24.51 150.09 61.57
N ALA A 435 -24.33 149.72 60.23
CA ALA A 435 -23.18 148.97 59.51
C ALA A 435 -23.39 147.95 58.26
N SER A 436 -22.39 147.18 57.70
CA SER A 436 -22.38 146.50 56.30
C SER A 436 -21.29 145.38 55.88
N LYS A 437 -21.33 144.75 54.63
CA LYS A 437 -20.22 144.23 53.64
C LYS A 437 -19.98 142.69 53.17
N ALA A 438 -19.53 142.43 51.89
CA ALA A 438 -18.53 141.40 51.26
C ALA A 438 -18.79 139.90 50.69
N PRO A 439 -17.88 139.24 49.82
CA PRO A 439 -18.14 138.01 48.93
C PRO A 439 -17.18 136.68 48.80
N PRO A 440 -16.46 136.17 47.70
CA PRO A 440 -16.48 134.71 47.17
C PRO A 440 -15.20 133.91 46.55
N THR A 441 -15.34 132.66 45.97
CA THR A 441 -14.57 131.83 44.88
C THR A 441 -13.60 130.56 45.07
N ASN A 442 -13.57 129.60 44.07
CA ASN A 442 -12.56 128.62 43.44
C ASN A 442 -12.01 127.18 43.88
N ASP A 443 -11.81 126.29 42.84
CA ASP A 443 -10.77 125.24 42.43
C ASP A 443 -10.33 123.83 43.04
N SER A 444 -10.42 122.75 42.20
CA SER A 444 -9.39 121.73 41.71
C SER A 444 -8.82 120.40 42.42
N THR A 445 -8.44 119.38 41.58
CA THR A 445 -7.44 118.22 41.71
C THR A 445 -7.72 116.82 42.36
N GLY A 446 -6.99 115.72 41.95
CA GLY A 446 -6.50 114.64 42.88
C GLY A 446 -6.48 113.07 42.60
N THR A 447 -5.54 112.52 41.80
CA THR A 447 -4.70 111.25 41.93
C THR A 447 -5.00 109.93 42.78
N THR A 448 -4.98 108.73 42.13
CA THR A 448 -4.24 107.39 42.38
C THR A 448 -4.17 106.63 43.77
N PRO A 449 -3.50 105.43 44.00
CA PRO A 449 -3.26 104.13 43.26
C PRO A 449 -3.25 102.79 44.11
N GLU A 450 -2.77 101.64 43.55
CA GLU A 450 -2.09 100.44 44.20
C GLU A 450 -2.89 99.45 45.13
N ARG A 451 -2.47 98.20 45.52
CA ARG A 451 -1.32 97.27 45.25
C ARG A 451 -1.62 95.74 45.48
N SER A 452 -0.60 94.91 45.18
CA SER A 452 -0.36 93.42 45.16
C SER A 452 -0.62 92.48 46.39
N ALA A 453 -0.25 91.18 46.18
CA ALA A 453 0.15 90.10 47.13
C ALA A 453 -0.95 89.16 47.69
N GLU A 454 -0.73 87.89 48.12
CA GLU A 454 0.32 86.84 47.93
C GLU A 454 -0.25 85.46 48.42
N GLY A 455 0.46 84.32 48.23
CA GLY A 455 0.22 83.10 49.04
C GLY A 455 0.44 81.70 48.40
N LEU A 456 1.26 80.86 49.05
CA LEU A 456 1.41 79.40 48.85
C LEU A 456 1.37 78.71 50.23
N PRO A 457 1.05 77.40 50.38
CA PRO A 457 2.14 76.45 50.68
C PRO A 457 1.96 74.97 50.24
N THR A 458 3.08 74.26 50.41
CA THR A 458 3.43 72.81 50.42
C THR A 458 2.64 71.90 51.41
N ALA A 459 2.74 70.54 51.44
CA ALA A 459 3.18 69.46 50.51
C ALA A 459 3.06 68.05 51.18
N ARG A 460 3.32 66.95 50.41
CA ARG A 460 3.68 65.55 50.84
C ARG A 460 2.59 64.76 51.62
N HIS A 461 2.57 63.42 51.75
CA HIS A 461 3.20 62.23 51.09
C HIS A 461 2.04 61.19 50.83
N GLU A 462 2.12 59.94 50.35
CA GLU A 462 3.14 58.86 50.42
C GLU A 462 2.97 57.78 49.30
N LYS A 463 3.52 56.57 49.48
CA LYS A 463 3.61 55.41 48.54
C LYS A 463 3.27 54.10 49.34
N PRO A 464 3.37 52.82 48.86
CA PRO A 464 4.21 52.27 47.76
C PRO A 464 3.69 51.08 46.88
N GLN A 465 4.36 50.88 45.73
CA GLN A 465 4.72 49.61 45.05
C GLN A 465 3.61 48.62 44.57
N SER A 466 3.78 47.79 43.53
CA SER A 466 4.97 47.38 42.72
C SER A 466 4.60 47.35 41.19
N GLN A 467 5.27 46.76 40.18
CA GLN A 467 6.47 45.90 40.09
C GLN A 467 7.28 46.13 38.76
N LYS A 468 7.56 45.10 37.94
CA LYS A 468 8.41 45.07 36.70
C LYS A 468 7.83 44.05 35.69
N HIS A 469 8.24 43.87 34.42
CA HIS A 469 9.44 44.21 33.60
C HIS A 469 9.01 44.82 32.24
N VAL A 470 9.68 45.80 31.58
CA VAL A 470 11.07 45.95 31.09
C VAL A 470 11.39 45.21 29.77
N ARG A 471 11.72 45.99 28.72
CA ARG A 471 12.53 45.59 27.54
C ARG A 471 13.53 46.71 27.24
N GLY A 472 14.80 46.37 27.01
CA GLY A 472 15.88 47.33 26.75
C GLY A 472 16.05 47.72 25.28
N ARG A 473 16.72 48.84 25.00
CA ARG A 473 17.08 49.31 23.66
C ARG A 473 18.43 50.00 23.69
N VAL A 474 19.46 49.38 23.10
CA VAL A 474 20.81 49.95 23.01
C VAL A 474 20.95 50.76 21.72
N LYS A 475 21.63 51.91 21.78
CA LYS A 475 22.17 52.62 20.63
C LYS A 475 23.68 52.39 20.58
N THR A 476 24.23 52.21 19.40
CA THR A 476 25.64 52.51 19.11
C THR A 476 25.70 53.52 17.97
N VAL A 477 26.72 54.38 18.03
CA VAL A 477 27.01 55.40 17.01
C VAL A 477 28.23 54.91 16.23
N LEU A 478 28.30 55.24 14.94
CA LEU A 478 29.52 55.14 14.16
C LEU A 478 29.70 56.45 13.40
N GLU A 479 30.91 57.00 13.45
CA GLU A 479 31.22 58.32 12.92
C GLU A 479 31.54 58.29 11.42
N VAL A 480 31.38 59.44 10.76
CA VAL A 480 31.77 59.68 9.37
C VAL A 480 32.64 60.94 9.37
N PRO A 481 33.84 60.94 8.77
CA PRO A 481 34.79 62.04 8.91
C PRO A 481 34.33 63.30 8.18
N LEU A 482 34.61 64.46 8.78
CA LEU A 482 34.42 65.77 8.14
C LEU A 482 35.34 65.89 6.91
N ARG A 483 34.83 66.49 5.84
CA ARG A 483 35.65 67.04 4.75
C ARG A 483 35.56 68.56 4.82
N GLN A 484 36.71 69.22 4.97
CA GLN A 484 36.80 70.67 5.08
C GLN A 484 36.42 71.37 3.76
N GLY A 485 35.92 72.60 3.85
CA GLY A 485 35.52 73.39 2.69
C GLY A 485 36.71 74.07 2.00
N GLY A 486 36.61 74.22 0.67
CA GLY A 486 37.60 74.93 -0.14
C GLY A 486 37.08 75.23 -1.54
N GLN A 487 36.82 76.52 -1.80
CA GLN A 487 36.68 77.17 -3.11
C GLN A 487 35.74 76.54 -4.17
N THR A 488 34.60 77.20 -4.37
CA THR A 488 33.81 77.13 -5.61
C THR A 488 34.40 78.01 -6.71
N PRO A 489 34.40 77.53 -7.96
CA PRO A 489 33.97 78.33 -9.11
C PRO A 489 32.57 77.89 -9.59
N GLU A 490 31.90 78.73 -10.39
CA GLU A 490 30.55 78.48 -10.90
C GLU A 490 30.51 77.39 -11.99
N VAL A 491 29.53 76.48 -11.95
CA VAL A 491 28.78 75.97 -13.13
C VAL A 491 27.42 75.41 -12.67
N GLY A 492 26.34 75.85 -13.31
CA GLY A 492 25.17 75.02 -13.66
C GLY A 492 24.23 74.54 -12.53
N THR A 493 22.96 74.95 -12.60
CA THR A 493 21.87 74.35 -11.80
C THR A 493 21.71 72.86 -12.12
N PRO A 494 21.73 71.95 -11.14
CA PRO A 494 21.51 70.53 -11.40
C PRO A 494 20.05 70.27 -11.78
N ALA A 495 19.82 69.94 -13.06
CA ALA A 495 18.48 69.63 -13.57
C ALA A 495 17.83 68.47 -12.79
N PRO A 496 16.50 68.50 -12.55
CA PRO A 496 15.83 67.47 -11.78
C PRO A 496 15.96 66.10 -12.47
N ARG A 497 16.59 65.14 -11.79
CA ARG A 497 16.76 63.75 -12.27
C ARG A 497 15.39 63.09 -12.47
N LYS A 498 14.87 63.17 -13.70
CA LYS A 498 13.66 62.44 -14.13
C LYS A 498 13.84 60.95 -13.81
N ARG A 499 12.89 60.35 -13.11
CA ARG A 499 12.85 58.89 -12.93
C ARG A 499 12.64 58.26 -14.31
N LEU A 500 13.59 57.45 -14.77
CA LEU A 500 13.45 56.67 -16.00
C LEU A 500 12.29 55.69 -15.83
N SER A 501 11.29 55.80 -16.71
CA SER A 501 10.14 54.90 -16.72
C SER A 501 10.59 53.45 -16.99
N GLY A 502 9.97 52.48 -16.33
CA GLY A 502 10.32 51.05 -16.42
C GLY A 502 11.59 50.61 -15.66
N ALA A 503 12.40 51.54 -15.13
CA ALA A 503 13.63 51.18 -14.41
C ALA A 503 13.33 50.47 -13.06
N PRO A 504 14.06 49.38 -12.72
CA PRO A 504 13.99 48.74 -11.41
C PRO A 504 14.60 49.62 -10.33
N ASN A 505 14.30 49.31 -9.06
CA ASN A 505 15.03 49.90 -7.94
C ASN A 505 16.44 49.29 -7.88
N LEU A 506 17.44 50.06 -8.33
CA LEU A 506 18.84 49.63 -8.43
C LEU A 506 19.45 49.15 -7.09
N TYR A 507 18.96 49.66 -5.95
CA TYR A 507 19.40 49.24 -4.62
C TYR A 507 18.75 47.93 -4.12
N LYS A 508 17.79 47.36 -4.87
CA LYS A 508 17.16 46.06 -4.54
C LYS A 508 17.69 44.90 -5.37
N ILE A 509 18.26 45.16 -6.54
CA ILE A 509 18.75 44.13 -7.45
C ILE A 509 20.14 43.62 -7.03
N ARG A 510 20.50 42.41 -7.43
CA ARG A 510 21.71 41.70 -6.97
C ARG A 510 22.50 41.16 -8.17
N PRO A 511 23.84 41.34 -8.24
CA PRO A 511 24.61 40.78 -9.33
C PRO A 511 24.60 39.25 -9.30
N PHE A 512 24.52 38.61 -10.47
CA PHE A 512 24.77 37.18 -10.60
C PHE A 512 26.20 36.85 -10.15
N ARG A 513 26.37 35.81 -9.33
CA ARG A 513 27.67 35.39 -8.78
C ARG A 513 27.90 33.91 -9.03
N ASN A 514 29.02 33.59 -9.68
CA ASN A 514 29.53 32.23 -9.81
C ASN A 514 30.01 31.71 -8.43
N SER A 515 29.06 31.19 -7.65
CA SER A 515 29.28 30.58 -6.35
C SER A 515 29.61 29.09 -6.46
N GLN A 516 30.14 28.48 -5.41
CA GLN A 516 30.44 27.05 -5.37
C GLN A 516 29.23 26.17 -5.78
N ALA A 517 27.99 26.57 -5.41
CA ALA A 517 26.77 25.88 -5.82
C ALA A 517 26.51 25.94 -7.35
N VAL A 518 26.86 27.04 -8.00
CA VAL A 518 26.81 27.20 -9.47
C VAL A 518 27.85 26.32 -10.16
N GLN A 519 29.00 26.07 -9.50
CA GLN A 519 30.08 25.22 -10.02
C GLN A 519 29.75 23.73 -9.86
N THR A 520 29.27 23.30 -8.68
CA THR A 520 29.06 21.87 -8.38
C THR A 520 27.72 21.32 -8.89
N ARG A 521 26.75 22.16 -9.28
CA ARG A 521 25.40 21.73 -9.73
C ARG A 521 25.42 20.68 -10.85
N ALA A 522 26.40 20.74 -11.74
CA ALA A 522 26.59 19.78 -12.82
C ALA A 522 26.89 18.37 -12.29
N ALA A 523 27.77 18.27 -11.30
CA ALA A 523 28.15 17.02 -10.65
C ALA A 523 27.00 16.48 -9.80
N HIS A 524 26.35 17.32 -8.98
CA HIS A 524 25.20 16.93 -8.18
C HIS A 524 24.00 16.47 -9.04
N ALA A 525 23.77 17.08 -10.21
CA ALA A 525 22.76 16.60 -11.15
C ALA A 525 23.09 15.20 -11.69
N ARG A 526 24.34 14.91 -12.04
CA ARG A 526 24.77 13.55 -12.46
C ARG A 526 24.66 12.52 -11.33
N GLN A 527 24.96 12.92 -10.09
CA GLN A 527 24.81 12.07 -8.90
C GLN A 527 23.34 11.71 -8.67
N ARG A 528 22.44 12.70 -8.67
CA ARG A 528 20.99 12.47 -8.50
C ARG A 528 20.36 11.72 -9.66
N MET A 529 20.81 11.96 -10.90
CA MET A 529 20.43 11.17 -12.07
C MET A 529 20.71 9.67 -11.85
N ARG A 530 21.92 9.31 -11.41
CA ARG A 530 22.29 7.91 -11.12
C ARG A 530 21.46 7.31 -9.98
N GLN A 531 21.26 8.05 -8.89
CA GLN A 531 20.44 7.61 -7.75
C GLN A 531 18.97 7.39 -8.15
N ALA A 532 18.37 8.32 -8.89
CA ALA A 532 16.99 8.22 -9.34
C ALA A 532 16.77 7.04 -10.31
N TYR A 533 17.70 6.80 -11.25
CA TYR A 533 17.60 5.63 -12.13
C TYR A 533 17.84 4.30 -11.40
N ALA A 534 18.72 4.25 -10.41
CA ALA A 534 18.90 3.05 -9.59
C ALA A 534 17.63 2.71 -8.77
N LEU A 535 17.01 3.72 -8.15
CA LEU A 535 15.74 3.56 -7.43
C LEU A 535 14.58 3.19 -8.37
N GLY A 536 14.52 3.78 -9.56
CA GLY A 536 13.52 3.43 -10.59
C GLY A 536 13.65 2.00 -11.08
N GLY A 537 14.88 1.53 -11.31
CA GLY A 537 15.17 0.13 -11.65
C GLY A 537 14.79 -0.84 -10.53
N PHE A 538 15.04 -0.48 -9.26
CA PHE A 538 14.63 -1.29 -8.11
C PHE A 538 13.09 -1.37 -7.96
N ALA A 539 12.39 -0.24 -8.09
CA ALA A 539 10.92 -0.21 -8.06
C ALA A 539 10.30 -1.00 -9.22
N LEU A 540 10.90 -0.95 -10.42
CA LEU A 540 10.49 -1.75 -11.58
C LEU A 540 10.75 -3.25 -11.37
N ALA A 541 11.88 -3.63 -10.76
CA ALA A 541 12.15 -5.02 -10.41
C ALA A 541 11.12 -5.58 -9.41
N ILE A 542 10.76 -4.80 -8.39
CA ILE A 542 9.68 -5.17 -7.45
C ILE A 542 8.36 -5.30 -8.20
N LEU A 543 8.00 -4.36 -9.09
CA LEU A 543 6.78 -4.43 -9.90
C LEU A 543 6.71 -5.73 -10.71
N CYS A 544 7.79 -6.12 -11.39
CA CYS A 544 7.84 -7.34 -12.18
C CYS A 544 7.74 -8.61 -11.32
N ILE A 545 8.41 -8.65 -10.16
CA ILE A 545 8.37 -9.80 -9.24
C ILE A 545 6.97 -9.93 -8.62
N ALA A 546 6.43 -8.84 -8.09
CA ALA A 546 5.09 -8.81 -7.50
C ALA A 546 4.00 -9.13 -8.53
N GLY A 547 4.12 -8.61 -9.76
CA GLY A 547 3.20 -8.92 -10.85
C GLY A 547 3.27 -10.38 -11.29
N GLY A 548 4.47 -10.98 -11.32
CA GLY A 548 4.64 -12.41 -11.57
C GLY A 548 3.98 -13.28 -10.49
N ILE A 549 4.18 -12.95 -9.21
CA ILE A 549 3.54 -13.66 -8.09
C ILE A 549 2.01 -13.51 -8.15
N PHE A 550 1.50 -12.31 -8.45
CA PHE A 550 0.06 -12.07 -8.60
C PHE A 550 -0.55 -12.86 -9.76
N LEU A 551 0.14 -12.99 -10.89
CA LEU A 551 -0.32 -13.79 -12.03
C LEU A 551 -0.24 -15.30 -11.77
N GLN A 552 0.70 -15.77 -10.94
CA GLN A 552 0.83 -17.19 -10.57
C GLN A 552 -0.18 -17.60 -9.49
N ASN A 553 -0.47 -16.73 -8.53
CA ASN A 553 -1.33 -17.01 -7.38
C ASN A 553 -2.72 -16.34 -7.51
N GLY A 554 -3.10 -15.89 -8.72
CA GLY A 554 -4.18 -14.92 -8.94
C GLY A 554 -5.61 -15.42 -8.67
N ALA A 555 -5.79 -16.74 -8.54
CA ALA A 555 -7.06 -17.35 -8.18
C ALA A 555 -7.00 -17.87 -6.73
N TYR A 556 -7.55 -17.08 -5.79
CA TYR A 556 -8.09 -17.68 -4.57
C TYR A 556 -9.32 -18.50 -5.00
N PRO A 557 -9.39 -19.81 -4.71
CA PRO A 557 -10.62 -20.56 -4.97
C PRO A 557 -11.72 -19.99 -4.08
N VAL A 558 -12.74 -19.41 -4.71
CA VAL A 558 -13.95 -18.92 -4.04
C VAL A 558 -15.02 -19.98 -4.27
N VAL A 559 -15.58 -20.52 -3.19
CA VAL A 559 -16.73 -21.41 -3.25
C VAL A 559 -17.91 -20.66 -3.88
N THR A 560 -18.65 -21.33 -4.77
CA THR A 560 -19.76 -20.78 -5.56
C THR A 560 -21.11 -21.41 -5.17
N GLY A 561 -21.12 -22.74 -5.05
CA GLY A 561 -22.23 -23.56 -4.59
C GLY A 561 -21.74 -24.71 -3.71
N ALA A 562 -22.52 -25.78 -3.60
CA ALA A 562 -22.07 -27.02 -2.95
C ALA A 562 -21.46 -27.98 -3.98
N SER A 563 -20.23 -28.42 -3.76
CA SER A 563 -19.52 -29.37 -4.66
C SER A 563 -20.19 -30.75 -4.70
N ALA A 564 -20.88 -31.12 -3.62
CA ALA A 564 -21.65 -32.35 -3.50
C ALA A 564 -22.70 -32.22 -2.38
N VAL A 565 -23.80 -32.94 -2.50
CA VAL A 565 -24.87 -33.00 -1.48
C VAL A 565 -25.21 -34.46 -1.18
N ALA A 566 -25.36 -34.79 0.10
CA ALA A 566 -25.88 -36.06 0.60
C ALA A 566 -27.03 -35.82 1.58
N ILE A 567 -27.85 -36.84 1.81
CA ILE A 567 -28.94 -36.84 2.79
C ILE A 567 -28.68 -38.00 3.75
N ASP A 568 -28.72 -37.74 5.06
CA ASP A 568 -28.50 -38.78 6.08
C ASP A 568 -29.74 -39.67 6.30
N SER A 569 -29.61 -40.67 7.18
CA SER A 569 -30.70 -41.57 7.57
C SER A 569 -31.87 -40.87 8.29
N ASN A 570 -31.67 -39.66 8.82
CA ASN A 570 -32.70 -38.82 9.44
C ASN A 570 -33.40 -37.87 8.45
N SER A 571 -33.06 -37.92 7.15
CA SER A 571 -33.48 -36.97 6.11
C SER A 571 -32.94 -35.53 6.30
N ALA A 572 -31.79 -35.39 6.94
CA ALA A 572 -31.06 -34.13 7.09
C ALA A 572 -30.01 -33.95 5.97
N PRO A 573 -29.96 -32.79 5.28
CA PRO A 573 -28.94 -32.52 4.27
C PRO A 573 -27.53 -32.29 4.85
N VAL A 574 -26.52 -32.82 4.16
CA VAL A 574 -25.10 -32.53 4.39
C VAL A 574 -24.46 -32.08 3.07
N LEU A 575 -23.83 -30.91 3.09
CA LEU A 575 -23.29 -30.21 1.91
C LEU A 575 -21.76 -30.15 2.00
N LEU A 576 -21.07 -30.50 0.92
CA LEU A 576 -19.64 -30.25 0.76
C LEU A 576 -19.41 -28.87 0.13
N ALA A 577 -18.66 -28.00 0.80
CA ALA A 577 -18.44 -26.61 0.40
C ALA A 577 -16.96 -26.23 0.58
N GLY A 578 -16.13 -26.58 -0.41
CA GLY A 578 -14.68 -26.44 -0.31
C GLY A 578 -14.10 -27.35 0.78
N ASP A 579 -13.40 -26.77 1.76
CA ASP A 579 -12.74 -27.50 2.85
C ASP A 579 -13.65 -27.77 4.07
N SER A 580 -14.97 -27.55 3.95
CA SER A 580 -15.97 -27.75 5.00
C SER A 580 -17.13 -28.65 4.56
N LEU A 581 -17.61 -29.51 5.48
CA LEU A 581 -18.95 -30.08 5.45
C LEU A 581 -19.91 -29.18 6.27
N LEU A 582 -21.04 -28.84 5.67
CA LEU A 582 -22.10 -28.04 6.30
C LEU A 582 -23.29 -28.97 6.59
N LEU A 583 -23.62 -29.14 7.86
CA LEU A 583 -24.69 -30.01 8.33
C LEU A 583 -25.96 -29.19 8.59
N HIS A 584 -27.10 -29.81 8.35
CA HIS A 584 -28.42 -29.19 8.51
C HIS A 584 -29.32 -30.11 9.35
N ASP A 585 -30.52 -29.65 9.71
CA ASP A 585 -31.60 -30.49 10.23
C ASP A 585 -32.51 -31.00 9.11
N ARG A 586 -33.52 -31.81 9.46
CA ARG A 586 -34.53 -32.33 8.53
C ARG A 586 -35.40 -31.23 7.87
N ALA A 587 -35.44 -30.01 8.41
CA ALA A 587 -36.10 -28.86 7.81
C ALA A 587 -35.17 -28.04 6.89
N GLY A 588 -33.88 -28.38 6.82
CA GLY A 588 -32.86 -27.67 6.05
C GLY A 588 -32.24 -26.48 6.79
N VAL A 589 -32.45 -26.35 8.10
CA VAL A 589 -31.80 -25.32 8.91
C VAL A 589 -30.38 -25.76 9.23
N SER A 590 -29.38 -24.96 8.86
CA SER A 590 -27.97 -25.21 9.18
C SER A 590 -27.74 -25.40 10.69
N THR A 591 -27.07 -26.48 11.08
CA THR A 591 -26.82 -26.86 12.49
C THR A 591 -25.35 -26.68 12.88
N THR A 592 -24.41 -27.33 12.17
CA THR A 592 -22.98 -27.30 12.46
C THR A 592 -22.14 -27.23 11.18
N GLU A 593 -20.90 -26.77 11.30
CA GLU A 593 -19.88 -26.81 10.25
C GLU A 593 -18.72 -27.67 10.75
N VAL A 594 -18.25 -28.60 9.93
CA VAL A 594 -17.17 -29.52 10.23
C VAL A 594 -16.11 -29.39 9.14
N ALA A 595 -14.92 -28.89 9.49
CA ALA A 595 -13.83 -28.77 8.53
C ALA A 595 -13.27 -30.15 8.17
N LEU A 596 -12.91 -30.37 6.90
CA LEU A 596 -12.28 -31.63 6.47
C LEU A 596 -10.98 -31.90 7.26
N GLY A 597 -10.21 -30.85 7.55
CA GLY A 597 -8.99 -30.94 8.36
C GLY A 597 -9.22 -31.44 9.80
N SER A 598 -10.41 -31.24 10.39
CA SER A 598 -10.76 -31.86 11.68
C SER A 598 -11.13 -33.33 11.57
N LEU A 599 -11.58 -33.80 10.41
CA LEU A 599 -11.85 -35.21 10.13
C LEU A 599 -10.59 -36.02 9.79
N GLY A 600 -9.41 -35.38 9.73
CA GLY A 600 -8.20 -35.97 9.19
C GLY A 600 -8.18 -36.03 7.66
N VAL A 601 -8.99 -35.23 6.96
CA VAL A 601 -9.15 -35.23 5.50
C VAL A 601 -8.62 -33.94 4.86
N LYS A 602 -7.96 -34.09 3.71
CA LYS A 602 -7.38 -33.01 2.90
C LYS A 602 -8.32 -32.56 1.77
N THR A 603 -9.06 -33.50 1.17
CA THR A 603 -10.04 -33.24 0.09
C THR A 603 -11.11 -34.33 0.09
N LEU A 604 -12.39 -33.97 -0.06
CA LEU A 604 -13.48 -34.89 -0.44
C LEU A 604 -13.99 -34.55 -1.85
N GLN A 605 -14.67 -35.52 -2.48
CA GLN A 605 -15.21 -35.46 -3.84
C GLN A 605 -16.56 -36.21 -3.89
N PRO A 606 -17.48 -35.83 -4.79
CA PRO A 606 -18.66 -36.64 -5.11
C PRO A 606 -18.27 -37.99 -5.74
N PRO A 607 -19.16 -39.01 -5.71
CA PRO A 607 -20.44 -39.00 -5.00
C PRO A 607 -20.27 -39.10 -3.48
N MET A 608 -21.26 -38.58 -2.75
CA MET A 608 -21.35 -38.68 -1.29
C MET A 608 -22.60 -39.47 -0.91
N VAL A 609 -22.47 -40.50 -0.08
CA VAL A 609 -23.57 -41.43 0.28
C VAL A 609 -23.44 -41.82 1.75
N PHE A 610 -24.55 -41.86 2.48
CA PHE A 610 -24.58 -42.40 3.85
C PHE A 610 -24.89 -43.90 3.86
N ASP A 611 -24.28 -44.64 4.76
CA ASP A 611 -24.72 -46.00 5.11
C ASP A 611 -25.87 -45.97 6.15
N ASN A 612 -26.44 -47.15 6.44
CA ASN A 612 -27.51 -47.29 7.44
C ASN A 612 -27.08 -46.95 8.88
N GLU A 613 -25.78 -46.91 9.17
CA GLU A 613 -25.24 -46.60 10.50
C GLU A 613 -25.01 -45.09 10.68
N GLY A 614 -25.18 -44.30 9.61
CA GLY A 614 -24.96 -42.85 9.61
C GLY A 614 -23.53 -42.43 9.28
N ALA A 615 -22.67 -43.35 8.84
CA ALA A 615 -21.34 -43.01 8.36
C ALA A 615 -21.40 -42.49 6.91
N LEU A 616 -20.69 -41.40 6.65
CA LEU A 616 -20.59 -40.78 5.33
C LEU A 616 -19.48 -41.46 4.52
N PHE A 617 -19.83 -42.04 3.39
CA PHE A 617 -18.87 -42.49 2.38
C PHE A 617 -18.67 -41.40 1.33
N ALA A 618 -17.41 -41.15 0.97
CA ALA A 618 -17.02 -40.22 -0.09
C ALA A 618 -15.65 -40.60 -0.66
N LEU A 619 -15.40 -40.22 -1.91
CA LEU A 619 -14.05 -40.27 -2.48
C LEU A 619 -13.21 -39.14 -1.87
N GLY A 620 -11.99 -39.40 -1.45
CA GLY A 620 -11.18 -38.38 -0.78
C GLY A 620 -9.71 -38.72 -0.56
N ARG A 621 -9.03 -37.85 0.19
CA ARG A 621 -7.61 -38.02 0.58
C ARG A 621 -7.41 -37.67 2.05
N LEU A 622 -6.77 -38.56 2.80
CA LEU A 622 -6.41 -38.34 4.20
C LEU A 622 -5.26 -37.32 4.34
N GLY A 623 -5.15 -36.70 5.52
CA GLY A 623 -4.03 -35.85 5.94
C GLY A 623 -2.78 -36.67 6.28
N ASP A 624 -1.63 -36.00 6.43
CA ASP A 624 -0.30 -36.63 6.44
C ASP A 624 -0.02 -37.62 7.59
N GLY A 625 -0.47 -38.87 7.42
CA GLY A 625 -0.17 -40.03 8.27
C GLY A 625 1.03 -40.85 7.78
N THR A 626 2.21 -40.23 7.64
CA THR A 626 3.51 -40.91 7.39
C THR A 626 3.59 -41.90 6.21
N SER A 627 2.68 -41.83 5.25
CA SER A 627 2.55 -42.83 4.16
C SER A 627 2.93 -42.25 2.80
N ALA A 628 3.92 -42.85 2.13
CA ALA A 628 4.49 -42.37 0.86
C ALA A 628 3.59 -42.60 -0.38
N HIS A 629 2.27 -42.61 -0.20
CA HIS A 629 1.24 -42.85 -1.22
C HIS A 629 0.14 -41.77 -1.25
N GLY A 630 0.20 -40.75 -0.38
CA GLY A 630 -0.87 -39.78 -0.08
C GLY A 630 -1.23 -38.76 -1.18
N ASP A 631 -1.21 -39.14 -2.45
CA ASP A 631 -1.69 -38.32 -3.58
C ASP A 631 -2.78 -39.01 -4.42
N LYS A 632 -3.08 -40.31 -4.17
CA LYS A 632 -4.22 -41.02 -4.77
C LYS A 632 -5.53 -40.72 -4.02
N THR A 633 -6.66 -40.83 -4.71
CA THR A 633 -8.00 -40.73 -4.11
C THR A 633 -8.46 -42.10 -3.61
N HIS A 634 -8.86 -42.18 -2.35
CA HIS A 634 -9.29 -43.39 -1.64
C HIS A 634 -10.82 -43.33 -1.40
N LEU A 635 -11.46 -44.47 -1.12
CA LEU A 635 -12.85 -44.49 -0.66
C LEU A 635 -12.87 -44.43 0.88
N LEU A 636 -13.25 -43.28 1.42
CA LEU A 636 -13.21 -43.00 2.85
C LEU A 636 -14.57 -43.28 3.50
N ARG A 637 -14.56 -43.81 4.73
CA ARG A 637 -15.73 -43.87 5.62
C ARG A 637 -15.52 -42.89 6.77
N CYS A 638 -16.42 -41.92 6.88
CA CYS A 638 -16.37 -40.80 7.82
C CYS A 638 -17.46 -40.93 8.88
N ASP A 639 -17.05 -41.05 10.14
CA ASP A 639 -17.94 -40.84 11.29
C ASP A 639 -17.94 -39.35 11.66
N LEU A 640 -19.07 -38.68 11.38
CA LEU A 640 -19.24 -37.25 11.62
C LEU A 640 -19.48 -36.92 13.12
N ALA A 641 -19.86 -37.91 13.94
CA ALA A 641 -20.05 -37.74 15.38
C ALA A 641 -18.73 -37.90 16.15
N LEU A 642 -17.88 -38.84 15.74
CA LEU A 642 -16.50 -38.99 16.24
C LEU A 642 -15.52 -37.99 15.60
N SER A 643 -15.92 -37.35 14.50
CA SER A 643 -15.08 -36.44 13.71
C SER A 643 -13.82 -37.11 13.16
N SER A 644 -13.97 -38.29 12.56
CA SER A 644 -12.86 -39.09 12.01
C SER A 644 -13.25 -39.76 10.70
N CYS A 645 -12.38 -39.70 9.70
CA CYS A 645 -12.47 -40.50 8.48
C CYS A 645 -11.34 -41.52 8.41
N ASP A 646 -11.69 -42.77 8.15
CA ASP A 646 -10.76 -43.86 7.89
C ASP A 646 -10.86 -44.33 6.43
N ASP A 647 -9.81 -45.01 5.97
CA ASP A 647 -9.79 -45.70 4.69
C ASP A 647 -10.58 -47.02 4.80
N TRP A 648 -11.69 -47.14 4.07
CA TRP A 648 -12.62 -48.26 4.25
C TRP A 648 -12.13 -49.56 3.61
N ALA A 649 -11.41 -49.48 2.49
CA ALA A 649 -10.95 -50.64 1.75
C ALA A 649 -9.58 -50.37 1.11
N PRO A 650 -8.48 -50.39 1.90
CA PRO A 650 -7.16 -49.97 1.43
C PRO A 650 -6.65 -50.74 0.19
N GLN A 651 -7.11 -51.98 0.02
CA GLN A 651 -6.88 -52.85 -1.14
C GLN A 651 -7.47 -52.32 -2.47
N LEU A 652 -8.30 -51.26 -2.45
CA LEU A 652 -8.94 -50.69 -3.64
C LEU A 652 -8.35 -49.35 -4.09
N ASN A 653 -7.50 -48.71 -3.29
CA ASN A 653 -6.93 -47.38 -3.58
C ASN A 653 -6.11 -47.31 -4.88
N ASP A 654 -5.48 -48.42 -5.25
CA ASP A 654 -4.71 -48.53 -6.49
C ASP A 654 -5.58 -48.82 -7.72
N THR A 655 -6.87 -49.11 -7.54
CA THR A 655 -7.73 -49.59 -8.63
C THR A 655 -8.36 -48.46 -9.44
N GLY A 656 -8.67 -47.33 -8.80
CA GLY A 656 -9.46 -46.25 -9.40
C GLY A 656 -10.97 -46.53 -9.26
N ILE A 657 -11.69 -45.56 -8.69
CA ILE A 657 -13.13 -45.60 -8.46
C ILE A 657 -13.69 -44.29 -8.99
N ASP A 658 -14.51 -44.36 -10.05
CA ASP A 658 -15.16 -43.19 -10.65
C ASP A 658 -16.52 -42.91 -9.99
N ALA A 659 -17.23 -43.95 -9.55
CA ALA A 659 -18.48 -43.83 -8.79
C ALA A 659 -18.75 -45.07 -7.91
N PHE A 660 -19.66 -44.94 -6.94
CA PHE A 660 -20.10 -46.03 -6.08
C PHE A 660 -21.55 -45.87 -5.61
N VAL A 661 -22.18 -46.96 -5.18
CA VAL A 661 -23.46 -46.97 -4.46
C VAL A 661 -23.45 -48.04 -3.36
N ILE A 662 -24.08 -47.74 -2.22
CA ILE A 662 -24.16 -48.65 -1.07
C ILE A 662 -25.51 -49.37 -1.09
N ASN A 663 -25.53 -50.68 -0.92
CA ASN A 663 -26.76 -51.44 -0.73
C ASN A 663 -27.26 -51.32 0.72
N ALA A 664 -28.36 -50.59 0.91
CA ALA A 664 -29.00 -50.39 2.21
C ALA A 664 -29.62 -51.66 2.84
N LEU A 665 -29.56 -52.83 2.18
CA LEU A 665 -30.06 -54.10 2.74
C LEU A 665 -28.98 -54.96 3.41
N ASP A 666 -27.76 -54.98 2.86
CA ASP A 666 -26.65 -55.84 3.34
C ASP A 666 -25.34 -55.08 3.64
N GLY A 667 -25.26 -53.78 3.32
CA GLY A 667 -24.06 -52.96 3.50
C GLY A 667 -22.98 -53.20 2.44
N SER A 668 -23.22 -54.02 1.42
CA SER A 668 -22.30 -54.21 0.30
C SER A 668 -22.16 -52.93 -0.54
N VAL A 669 -20.95 -52.67 -1.03
CA VAL A 669 -20.65 -51.48 -1.85
C VAL A 669 -20.38 -51.89 -3.29
N LEU A 670 -21.07 -51.22 -4.20
CA LEU A 670 -21.00 -51.44 -5.64
C LEU A 670 -20.17 -50.31 -6.25
N LEU A 671 -19.18 -50.66 -7.06
CA LEU A 671 -18.10 -49.77 -7.48
C LEU A 671 -17.97 -49.78 -9.00
N ALA A 672 -17.88 -48.60 -9.61
CA ALA A 672 -17.56 -48.43 -11.03
C ALA A 672 -16.11 -47.97 -11.22
N ASN A 673 -15.36 -48.71 -12.04
CA ASN A 673 -14.01 -48.37 -12.47
C ASN A 673 -13.98 -48.24 -13.99
N ARG A 674 -14.15 -47.01 -14.47
CA ARG A 674 -14.18 -46.66 -15.89
C ARG A 674 -12.81 -46.83 -16.55
N ALA A 675 -11.73 -46.65 -15.79
CA ALA A 675 -10.36 -46.82 -16.29
C ALA A 675 -10.01 -48.28 -16.61
N ALA A 676 -10.65 -49.24 -15.92
CA ALA A 676 -10.53 -50.67 -16.18
C ALA A 676 -11.67 -51.24 -17.04
N GLY A 677 -12.83 -50.59 -17.10
CA GLY A 677 -14.05 -51.15 -17.72
C GLY A 677 -14.69 -52.24 -16.84
N ILE A 678 -14.66 -52.08 -15.52
CA ILE A 678 -15.06 -53.12 -14.56
C ILE A 678 -16.02 -52.58 -13.51
N LEU A 679 -17.16 -53.26 -13.33
CA LEU A 679 -17.99 -53.15 -12.13
C LEU A 679 -17.51 -54.15 -11.07
N ARG A 680 -17.56 -53.75 -9.79
CA ARG A 680 -17.25 -54.63 -8.65
C ARG A 680 -18.29 -54.53 -7.56
N LYS A 681 -18.42 -55.61 -6.79
CA LYS A 681 -19.15 -55.66 -5.52
C LYS A 681 -18.19 -56.04 -4.41
N ALA A 682 -18.11 -55.20 -3.39
CA ALA A 682 -17.42 -55.47 -2.14
C ALA A 682 -18.45 -55.85 -1.05
N ASP A 683 -18.08 -56.73 -0.11
CA ASP A 683 -18.82 -56.87 1.14
C ASP A 683 -18.67 -55.62 2.03
N ARG A 684 -19.33 -55.61 3.20
CA ARG A 684 -19.32 -54.50 4.15
C ARG A 684 -17.92 -54.23 4.74
N GLU A 685 -17.07 -55.25 4.72
CA GLU A 685 -15.67 -55.25 5.18
C GLU A 685 -14.67 -54.89 4.07
N GLY A 686 -15.14 -54.58 2.85
CA GLY A 686 -14.33 -54.11 1.73
C GLY A 686 -13.70 -55.21 0.87
N ASN A 687 -13.99 -56.50 1.11
CA ASN A 687 -13.48 -57.60 0.29
C ASN A 687 -14.29 -57.72 -1.01
N ILE A 688 -13.64 -57.84 -2.17
CA ILE A 688 -14.34 -58.04 -3.44
C ILE A 688 -14.97 -59.45 -3.46
N VAL A 689 -16.30 -59.49 -3.46
CA VAL A 689 -17.11 -60.72 -3.53
C VAL A 689 -17.60 -61.03 -4.94
N ALA A 690 -17.62 -60.03 -5.84
CA ALA A 690 -17.86 -60.22 -7.27
C ALA A 690 -17.23 -59.09 -8.12
N SER A 691 -16.92 -59.39 -9.38
CA SER A 691 -16.33 -58.46 -10.35
C SER A 691 -16.73 -58.91 -11.76
N ALA A 692 -17.02 -57.98 -12.66
CA ALA A 692 -17.33 -58.27 -14.06
C ALA A 692 -16.97 -57.09 -14.97
N ASP A 693 -16.55 -57.40 -16.20
CA ASP A 693 -16.22 -56.41 -17.23
C ASP A 693 -17.50 -55.87 -17.89
N VAL A 694 -17.64 -54.55 -17.96
CA VAL A 694 -18.83 -53.82 -18.44
C VAL A 694 -18.40 -52.49 -19.06
N ASP A 695 -19.06 -52.06 -20.14
CA ASP A 695 -18.86 -50.72 -20.71
C ASP A 695 -19.39 -49.63 -19.77
N ILE A 696 -18.49 -48.79 -19.26
CA ILE A 696 -18.78 -47.76 -18.26
C ILE A 696 -18.70 -46.37 -18.89
N PRO A 697 -19.73 -45.50 -18.73
CA PRO A 697 -19.78 -44.16 -19.31
C PRO A 697 -18.69 -43.23 -18.74
N ALA A 698 -18.49 -42.08 -19.41
CA ALA A 698 -17.50 -41.07 -19.00
C ALA A 698 -17.71 -40.52 -17.56
N ALA A 699 -18.95 -40.46 -17.10
CA ALA A 699 -19.34 -40.10 -15.73
C ALA A 699 -20.42 -41.08 -15.25
N PRO A 700 -20.04 -42.19 -14.58
CA PRO A 700 -20.99 -43.21 -14.16
C PRO A 700 -21.82 -42.77 -12.96
N VAL A 701 -23.13 -43.03 -13.03
CA VAL A 701 -24.09 -42.83 -11.95
C VAL A 701 -24.73 -44.18 -11.63
N LEU A 702 -24.43 -44.72 -10.45
CA LEU A 702 -24.98 -45.99 -9.98
C LEU A 702 -26.17 -45.74 -9.06
N ARG A 703 -27.31 -46.39 -9.31
CA ARG A 703 -28.50 -46.38 -8.45
C ARG A 703 -28.98 -47.81 -8.19
N LEU A 704 -29.54 -48.05 -7.00
CA LEU A 704 -30.23 -49.30 -6.66
C LEU A 704 -31.73 -49.04 -6.55
N HIS A 705 -32.54 -49.86 -7.23
CA HIS A 705 -34.00 -49.80 -7.18
C HIS A 705 -34.61 -51.15 -7.56
N GLY A 706 -35.74 -51.54 -6.96
CA GLY A 706 -36.49 -52.74 -7.37
C GLY A 706 -35.77 -54.10 -7.25
N GLY A 707 -34.62 -54.16 -6.57
CA GLY A 707 -33.74 -55.35 -6.59
C GLY A 707 -32.78 -55.42 -7.77
N LEU A 708 -32.60 -54.31 -8.49
CA LEU A 708 -31.71 -54.16 -9.65
C LEU A 708 -30.67 -53.06 -9.42
N LEU A 709 -29.54 -53.18 -10.13
CA LEU A 709 -28.54 -52.13 -10.27
C LEU A 709 -28.78 -51.39 -11.59
N LEU A 710 -28.85 -50.07 -11.54
CA LEU A 710 -29.06 -49.19 -12.68
C LEU A 710 -27.83 -48.32 -12.89
N MET A 711 -27.40 -48.16 -14.14
CA MET A 711 -26.34 -47.24 -14.56
C MET A 711 -26.79 -46.43 -15.77
N ASN A 712 -26.28 -45.22 -15.94
CA ASN A 712 -26.42 -44.49 -17.20
C ASN A 712 -25.64 -45.18 -18.34
N SER A 713 -26.23 -45.22 -19.53
CA SER A 713 -25.62 -45.84 -20.71
C SER A 713 -24.37 -45.09 -21.17
N ALA A 714 -23.39 -45.83 -21.69
CA ALA A 714 -22.22 -45.27 -22.36
C ALA A 714 -22.57 -44.72 -23.76
N GLU A 715 -23.53 -45.33 -24.45
CA GLU A 715 -23.76 -45.10 -25.88
C GLU A 715 -24.90 -44.12 -26.21
N GLY A 716 -25.86 -43.89 -25.30
CA GLY A 716 -27.06 -43.11 -25.62
C GLY A 716 -27.83 -42.50 -24.43
N PRO A 717 -29.03 -41.96 -24.67
CA PRO A 717 -29.94 -41.47 -23.64
C PRO A 717 -30.71 -42.65 -23.00
N ALA A 718 -29.99 -43.59 -22.39
CA ALA A 718 -30.54 -44.83 -21.88
C ALA A 718 -30.04 -45.17 -20.46
N ILE A 719 -30.74 -46.08 -19.79
CA ILE A 719 -30.38 -46.66 -18.50
C ILE A 719 -30.14 -48.16 -18.67
N SER A 720 -28.90 -48.58 -18.47
CA SER A 720 -28.49 -49.99 -18.53
C SER A 720 -28.85 -50.69 -17.22
N VAL A 721 -29.52 -51.84 -17.31
CA VAL A 721 -30.13 -52.55 -16.17
C VAL A 721 -29.37 -53.84 -15.87
N PHE A 722 -28.89 -53.99 -14.64
CA PHE A 722 -28.01 -55.08 -14.23
C PHE A 722 -28.47 -55.82 -12.97
N ARG A 723 -28.06 -57.09 -12.86
CA ARG A 723 -28.11 -57.87 -11.61
C ARG A 723 -26.98 -57.50 -10.64
N TYR A 724 -27.25 -57.51 -9.33
CA TYR A 724 -26.22 -57.34 -8.28
C TYR A 724 -26.02 -58.58 -7.38
N GLU A 725 -26.68 -59.69 -7.68
CA GLU A 725 -26.48 -60.96 -6.97
C GLU A 725 -25.11 -61.56 -7.31
N ASN A 726 -24.37 -62.09 -6.32
CA ASN A 726 -22.97 -62.48 -6.50
C ASN A 726 -22.76 -63.55 -7.60
N SER A 727 -23.76 -64.40 -7.86
CA SER A 727 -23.72 -65.47 -8.87
C SER A 727 -24.04 -65.01 -10.30
N ALA A 728 -24.55 -63.79 -10.48
CA ALA A 728 -24.95 -63.21 -11.77
C ALA A 728 -24.52 -61.73 -11.86
N PHE A 729 -23.42 -61.39 -11.18
CA PHE A 729 -23.06 -60.01 -10.90
C PHE A 729 -22.77 -59.22 -12.16
N ALA A 730 -23.42 -58.06 -12.28
CA ALA A 730 -23.40 -57.18 -13.44
C ALA A 730 -23.76 -57.87 -14.78
N GLN A 731 -24.51 -58.99 -14.73
CA GLN A 731 -25.22 -59.47 -15.90
C GLN A 731 -26.27 -58.44 -16.31
N GLN A 732 -26.14 -57.86 -17.50
CA GLN A 732 -27.15 -56.98 -18.07
C GLN A 732 -28.43 -57.76 -18.38
N LEU A 733 -29.56 -57.16 -18.06
CA LEU A 733 -30.91 -57.67 -18.35
C LEU A 733 -31.62 -56.86 -19.41
N ASP A 734 -31.41 -55.53 -19.44
CA ASP A 734 -32.12 -54.60 -20.32
C ASP A 734 -31.31 -53.30 -20.55
N GLU A 735 -31.75 -52.49 -21.51
CA GLU A 735 -31.22 -51.16 -21.88
C GLU A 735 -32.40 -50.22 -22.14
N ILE A 736 -32.85 -49.52 -21.09
CA ILE A 736 -34.07 -48.70 -21.12
C ILE A 736 -33.80 -47.38 -21.84
N LEU A 737 -34.23 -47.29 -23.10
CA LEU A 737 -34.09 -46.09 -23.93
C LEU A 737 -35.12 -45.02 -23.55
N LEU A 738 -34.65 -43.81 -23.20
CA LEU A 738 -35.50 -42.71 -22.77
C LEU A 738 -35.93 -41.85 -23.96
N LEU A 739 -37.24 -41.70 -24.16
CA LEU A 739 -37.83 -41.10 -25.37
C LEU A 739 -38.68 -39.84 -25.08
N PRO A 740 -38.09 -38.71 -24.65
CA PRO A 740 -38.81 -37.44 -24.50
C PRO A 740 -39.22 -36.87 -25.88
N PRO A 741 -40.50 -36.49 -26.09
CA PRO A 741 -41.05 -36.17 -27.42
C PRO A 741 -40.64 -34.79 -27.97
N ALA A 742 -39.76 -34.06 -27.29
CA ALA A 742 -39.41 -32.66 -27.61
C ALA A 742 -37.89 -32.40 -27.68
N GLU A 743 -37.05 -33.44 -27.74
CA GLU A 743 -35.59 -33.30 -27.92
C GLU A 743 -35.17 -33.44 -29.38
N GLU A 744 -34.71 -32.33 -29.95
CA GLU A 744 -34.00 -32.30 -31.23
C GLU A 744 -32.62 -32.95 -31.04
N HIS A 745 -32.29 -33.95 -31.86
CA HIS A 745 -31.08 -34.78 -31.76
C HIS A 745 -30.94 -35.59 -30.45
N LEU A 746 -32.02 -36.25 -30.01
CA LEU A 746 -32.03 -37.17 -28.85
C LEU A 746 -30.90 -38.22 -28.86
N GLU A 747 -30.49 -38.74 -30.03
CA GLU A 747 -29.37 -39.69 -30.17
C GLU A 747 -28.02 -39.14 -29.65
N ALA A 748 -27.85 -37.81 -29.63
CA ALA A 748 -26.69 -37.13 -29.07
C ALA A 748 -26.83 -36.85 -27.56
N SER A 749 -28.03 -36.87 -26.99
CA SER A 749 -28.24 -36.73 -25.54
C SER A 749 -27.62 -37.91 -24.76
N ARG A 750 -27.16 -37.65 -23.54
CA ARG A 750 -26.67 -38.65 -22.58
C ARG A 750 -27.29 -38.38 -21.22
N VAL A 751 -27.50 -39.43 -20.42
CA VAL A 751 -27.95 -39.28 -19.03
C VAL A 751 -26.78 -38.83 -18.16
N SER A 752 -26.90 -37.66 -17.52
CA SER A 752 -25.86 -37.14 -16.62
C SER A 752 -26.11 -37.46 -15.14
N ASP A 753 -27.37 -37.51 -14.71
CA ASP A 753 -27.80 -38.02 -13.40
C ASP A 753 -29.27 -38.47 -13.49
N PHE A 754 -29.67 -39.44 -12.66
CA PHE A 754 -31.04 -39.93 -12.52
C PHE A 754 -31.33 -40.38 -11.09
N ILE A 755 -32.56 -40.20 -10.59
CA ILE A 755 -32.97 -40.64 -9.25
C ILE A 755 -34.48 -40.92 -9.15
N TRP A 756 -34.86 -41.86 -8.29
CA TRP A 756 -36.26 -42.12 -7.93
C TRP A 756 -36.71 -41.23 -6.77
N SER A 757 -37.74 -40.41 -6.95
CA SER A 757 -38.33 -39.56 -5.90
C SER A 757 -39.77 -39.17 -6.24
N GLY A 758 -40.66 -39.11 -5.25
CA GLY A 758 -42.05 -38.70 -5.45
C GLY A 758 -42.82 -39.59 -6.44
N ASN A 759 -42.55 -40.90 -6.39
CA ASN A 759 -43.09 -41.92 -7.31
C ASN A 759 -42.83 -41.65 -8.80
N ALA A 760 -41.69 -41.03 -9.13
CA ALA A 760 -41.24 -40.81 -10.50
C ALA A 760 -39.71 -40.98 -10.61
N TRP A 761 -39.25 -41.39 -11.80
CA TRP A 761 -37.86 -41.29 -12.21
C TRP A 761 -37.58 -39.88 -12.72
N TRP A 762 -36.68 -39.18 -12.06
CA TRP A 762 -36.16 -37.88 -12.48
C TRP A 762 -34.85 -38.12 -13.22
N VAL A 763 -34.73 -37.61 -14.44
CA VAL A 763 -33.54 -37.82 -15.29
C VAL A 763 -33.06 -36.51 -15.87
N ILE A 764 -31.78 -36.21 -15.74
CA ILE A 764 -31.13 -35.13 -16.47
C ILE A 764 -30.54 -35.70 -17.76
N LEU A 765 -31.04 -35.21 -18.90
CA LEU A 765 -30.44 -35.42 -20.20
C LEU A 765 -29.58 -34.21 -20.57
N HIS A 766 -28.34 -34.47 -20.96
CA HIS A 766 -27.39 -33.48 -21.43
C HIS A 766 -26.92 -33.83 -22.85
N ASN A 767 -27.04 -32.89 -23.78
CA ASN A 767 -26.51 -33.00 -25.13
C ASN A 767 -25.15 -32.28 -25.20
N PRO A 768 -24.02 -33.00 -25.36
CA PRO A 768 -22.68 -32.42 -25.35
C PRO A 768 -22.32 -31.68 -26.65
N VAL A 769 -23.16 -31.74 -27.69
CA VAL A 769 -22.96 -31.06 -28.97
C VAL A 769 -23.59 -29.67 -28.97
N SER A 770 -24.82 -29.55 -28.45
CA SER A 770 -25.52 -28.28 -28.28
C SER A 770 -25.23 -27.58 -26.95
N GLY A 771 -24.70 -28.32 -25.97
CA GLY A 771 -24.58 -27.88 -24.58
C GLY A 771 -25.92 -27.83 -23.82
N THR A 772 -27.03 -28.29 -24.40
CA THR A 772 -28.35 -28.17 -23.77
C THR A 772 -28.59 -29.30 -22.77
N THR A 773 -28.93 -28.92 -21.54
CA THR A 773 -29.32 -29.83 -20.46
C THR A 773 -30.80 -29.64 -20.12
N ARG A 774 -31.53 -30.72 -19.91
CA ARG A 774 -32.96 -30.71 -19.53
C ARG A 774 -33.24 -31.76 -18.45
N LEU A 775 -34.17 -31.44 -17.56
CA LEU A 775 -34.70 -32.37 -16.55
C LEU A 775 -36.04 -32.91 -17.03
N HIS A 776 -36.22 -34.22 -16.97
CA HIS A 776 -37.45 -34.91 -17.36
C HIS A 776 -37.93 -35.82 -16.23
N ARG A 777 -39.23 -36.11 -16.22
CA ARG A 777 -39.88 -37.08 -15.32
C ARG A 777 -40.46 -38.24 -16.14
N PHE A 778 -40.30 -39.44 -15.60
CA PHE A 778 -40.87 -40.69 -16.12
C PHE A 778 -41.58 -41.43 -14.97
N ASP A 779 -42.54 -42.31 -15.26
CA ASP A 779 -43.22 -43.13 -14.25
C ASP A 779 -42.38 -44.37 -13.82
N GLU A 780 -42.94 -45.25 -12.99
CA GLU A 780 -42.26 -46.47 -12.49
C GLU A 780 -41.83 -47.42 -13.63
N ASP A 781 -42.62 -47.48 -14.69
CA ASP A 781 -42.41 -48.29 -15.91
C ASP A 781 -41.58 -47.53 -16.98
N TRP A 782 -40.99 -46.38 -16.62
CA TRP A 782 -40.20 -45.50 -17.49
C TRP A 782 -40.94 -44.87 -18.69
N ASN A 783 -42.27 -44.77 -18.65
CA ASN A 783 -43.01 -43.97 -19.62
C ASN A 783 -42.77 -42.48 -19.35
N TYR A 784 -42.61 -41.68 -20.41
CA TYR A 784 -42.40 -40.24 -20.30
C TYR A 784 -43.63 -39.51 -19.73
N LEU A 785 -43.42 -38.69 -18.70
CA LEU A 785 -44.46 -37.84 -18.11
C LEU A 785 -44.34 -36.39 -18.63
N GLU A 786 -43.23 -35.71 -18.34
CA GLU A 786 -43.06 -34.28 -18.62
C GLU A 786 -41.60 -33.80 -18.57
N SER A 787 -41.34 -32.61 -19.09
CA SER A 787 -40.08 -31.87 -18.95
C SER A 787 -40.21 -30.79 -17.87
N VAL A 788 -39.32 -30.82 -16.88
CA VAL A 788 -39.29 -29.89 -15.75
C VAL A 788 -38.35 -28.72 -16.04
N PRO A 789 -38.76 -27.45 -15.80
CA PRO A 789 -37.90 -26.30 -16.09
C PRO A 789 -36.71 -26.22 -15.12
N LEU A 790 -35.50 -26.17 -15.70
CA LEU A 790 -34.25 -25.86 -15.00
C LEU A 790 -33.90 -24.38 -15.14
N ALA A 791 -33.38 -23.79 -14.07
CA ALA A 791 -32.66 -22.51 -14.14
C ALA A 791 -31.35 -22.63 -14.96
N ALA A 792 -30.83 -21.47 -15.37
CA ALA A 792 -29.55 -21.39 -16.07
C ALA A 792 -28.39 -21.85 -15.17
N HIS A 793 -27.53 -22.70 -15.71
CA HIS A 793 -26.42 -23.38 -15.05
C HIS A 793 -25.24 -23.50 -16.04
N SER A 794 -24.03 -23.76 -15.55
CA SER A 794 -22.82 -23.85 -16.39
C SER A 794 -22.07 -25.18 -16.29
N GLY A 795 -22.44 -26.05 -15.34
CA GLY A 795 -21.75 -27.30 -15.04
C GLY A 795 -22.67 -28.51 -14.85
N PRO A 796 -22.12 -29.66 -14.43
CA PRO A 796 -22.89 -30.87 -14.17
C PRO A 796 -23.79 -30.69 -12.93
N LEU A 797 -25.08 -30.97 -13.11
CA LEU A 797 -26.08 -30.89 -12.06
C LEU A 797 -26.22 -32.23 -11.32
N GLN A 798 -26.41 -32.19 -10.00
CA GLN A 798 -26.66 -33.37 -9.16
C GLN A 798 -28.14 -33.43 -8.74
N LEU A 799 -28.77 -34.60 -8.85
CA LEU A 799 -30.10 -34.90 -8.34
C LEU A 799 -30.04 -35.53 -6.94
N ILE A 800 -30.85 -35.01 -6.01
CA ILE A 800 -30.90 -35.48 -4.62
C ILE A 800 -32.36 -35.66 -4.17
N ARG A 801 -32.69 -36.85 -3.65
CA ARG A 801 -33.99 -37.17 -3.05
C ARG A 801 -34.04 -36.72 -1.59
N TRP A 802 -34.84 -35.69 -1.30
CA TRP A 802 -35.07 -35.18 0.06
C TRP A 802 -36.52 -35.47 0.49
N GLY A 803 -36.78 -36.72 0.86
CA GLY A 803 -38.14 -37.25 1.01
C GLY A 803 -38.88 -37.28 -0.34
N GLU A 804 -40.13 -36.80 -0.34
CA GLU A 804 -40.98 -36.65 -1.54
C GLU A 804 -40.61 -35.43 -2.42
N LYS A 805 -39.42 -34.85 -2.22
CA LYS A 805 -38.95 -33.67 -2.96
C LYS A 805 -37.63 -33.96 -3.65
N THR A 806 -37.51 -33.48 -4.87
CA THR A 806 -36.25 -33.52 -5.63
C THR A 806 -35.54 -32.18 -5.48
N LEU A 807 -34.29 -32.23 -5.04
CA LEU A 807 -33.36 -31.11 -5.11
C LEU A 807 -32.48 -31.27 -6.35
N VAL A 808 -32.23 -30.16 -7.05
CA VAL A 808 -31.22 -30.06 -8.10
C VAL A 808 -30.13 -29.12 -7.60
N ASN A 809 -28.94 -29.68 -7.34
CA ASN A 809 -27.77 -28.92 -6.94
C ASN A 809 -26.95 -28.53 -8.18
N ASP A 810 -26.52 -27.27 -8.21
CA ASP A 810 -25.58 -26.72 -9.18
C ASP A 810 -24.34 -26.23 -8.42
N PRO A 811 -23.14 -26.84 -8.61
CA PRO A 811 -21.91 -26.41 -7.94
C PRO A 811 -21.52 -24.95 -8.19
N ASP A 812 -22.04 -24.30 -9.24
CA ASP A 812 -21.79 -22.89 -9.54
C ASP A 812 -22.74 -21.92 -8.81
N HIS A 813 -23.79 -22.42 -8.12
CA HIS A 813 -24.81 -21.58 -7.48
C HIS A 813 -25.09 -21.94 -6.00
N PRO A 814 -25.31 -20.95 -5.11
CA PRO A 814 -25.52 -21.18 -3.67
C PRO A 814 -26.95 -21.59 -3.30
N ALA A 815 -27.85 -21.71 -4.28
CA ALA A 815 -29.27 -21.97 -4.09
C ALA A 815 -29.67 -23.17 -4.96
N MET A 816 -30.11 -24.25 -4.32
CA MET A 816 -30.51 -25.49 -4.98
C MET A 816 -31.99 -25.40 -5.34
N GLN A 817 -32.31 -25.70 -6.59
CA GLN A 817 -33.71 -25.73 -7.04
C GLN A 817 -34.42 -26.88 -6.33
N ARG A 818 -35.67 -26.66 -5.90
CA ARG A 818 -36.49 -27.67 -5.22
C ARG A 818 -37.79 -27.86 -5.96
N PHE A 819 -38.17 -29.10 -6.15
CA PHE A 819 -39.41 -29.50 -6.80
C PHE A 819 -40.20 -30.43 -5.86
N ASN A 820 -41.53 -30.38 -5.93
CA ASN A 820 -42.39 -31.39 -5.29
C ASN A 820 -42.40 -32.70 -6.11
N ALA A 821 -43.11 -33.72 -5.63
CA ALA A 821 -43.29 -34.99 -6.33
C ALA A 821 -43.85 -34.79 -7.75
N GLU A 822 -44.73 -33.80 -7.92
CA GLU A 822 -45.45 -33.47 -9.15
C GLU A 822 -44.70 -32.54 -10.13
N GLY A 823 -43.39 -32.33 -10.00
CA GLY A 823 -42.60 -31.55 -10.98
C GLY A 823 -42.68 -30.01 -10.85
N VAL A 824 -43.51 -29.50 -9.94
CA VAL A 824 -43.73 -28.07 -9.71
C VAL A 824 -42.59 -27.46 -8.90
N VAL A 825 -42.11 -26.29 -9.34
CA VAL A 825 -41.04 -25.54 -8.69
C VAL A 825 -41.51 -24.98 -7.33
N GLU A 826 -40.77 -25.29 -6.27
CA GLU A 826 -40.92 -24.66 -4.95
C GLU A 826 -39.89 -23.55 -4.71
N ALA A 827 -40.02 -22.84 -3.58
CA ALA A 827 -38.95 -21.97 -3.08
C ALA A 827 -37.64 -22.80 -2.91
N PRO A 828 -36.50 -22.33 -3.47
CA PRO A 828 -35.26 -23.10 -3.49
C PRO A 828 -34.71 -23.35 -2.08
N PHE A 829 -33.92 -24.41 -1.93
CA PHE A 829 -33.17 -24.67 -0.72
C PHE A 829 -31.89 -23.80 -0.70
N VAL A 830 -31.69 -23.07 0.40
CA VAL A 830 -30.60 -22.10 0.54
C VAL A 830 -29.98 -22.23 1.92
N SER A 831 -28.72 -22.67 1.98
CA SER A 831 -27.98 -22.79 3.24
C SER A 831 -27.42 -21.43 3.68
N ARG A 832 -27.76 -21.01 4.90
CA ARG A 832 -27.23 -19.77 5.49
C ARG A 832 -25.72 -19.86 5.74
N GLN A 833 -25.23 -21.02 6.18
CA GLN A 833 -23.80 -21.27 6.36
C GLN A 833 -23.05 -21.13 5.04
N LEU A 834 -23.55 -21.78 3.97
CA LEU A 834 -22.95 -21.70 2.63
C LEU A 834 -22.86 -20.24 2.16
N GLN A 835 -23.95 -19.49 2.27
CA GLN A 835 -23.94 -18.05 1.95
C GLN A 835 -22.88 -17.29 2.76
N THR A 836 -22.75 -17.51 4.08
CA THR A 836 -21.72 -16.82 4.88
C THR A 836 -20.29 -17.25 4.55
N LEU A 837 -20.07 -18.50 4.15
CA LEU A 837 -18.77 -19.00 3.71
C LEU A 837 -18.36 -18.30 2.40
N ILE A 838 -19.26 -18.25 1.42
CA ILE A 838 -19.07 -17.58 0.13
C ILE A 838 -18.81 -16.08 0.35
N ASP A 839 -19.67 -15.40 1.11
CA ASP A 839 -19.55 -13.97 1.43
C ASP A 839 -18.18 -13.63 2.06
N THR A 840 -17.71 -14.47 3.00
CA THR A 840 -16.44 -14.23 3.69
C THR A 840 -15.22 -14.56 2.83
N GLN A 841 -15.28 -15.58 1.96
CA GLN A 841 -14.23 -15.85 0.98
C GLN A 841 -14.16 -14.75 -0.09
N GLN A 842 -15.29 -14.33 -0.66
CA GLN A 842 -15.35 -13.28 -1.68
C GLN A 842 -14.87 -11.91 -1.15
N ARG A 843 -15.20 -11.58 0.11
CA ARG A 843 -14.64 -10.41 0.82
C ARG A 843 -13.13 -10.51 1.04
N ARG A 844 -12.59 -11.70 1.32
CA ARG A 844 -11.13 -11.92 1.42
C ARG A 844 -10.44 -11.79 0.06
N ALA A 845 -11.00 -12.38 -1.00
CA ALA A 845 -10.46 -12.32 -2.36
C ALA A 845 -10.47 -10.89 -2.93
N SER A 846 -11.55 -10.13 -2.71
CA SER A 846 -11.63 -8.70 -3.08
C SER A 846 -10.64 -7.84 -2.29
N LEU A 847 -10.51 -8.02 -0.97
CA LEU A 847 -9.49 -7.31 -0.17
C LEU A 847 -8.05 -7.67 -0.56
N ALA A 848 -7.77 -8.93 -0.91
CA ALA A 848 -6.45 -9.38 -1.35
C ALA A 848 -6.10 -8.81 -2.74
N SER A 849 -7.04 -8.84 -3.70
CA SER A 849 -6.84 -8.23 -5.02
C SER A 849 -6.75 -6.71 -4.96
N LEU A 850 -7.51 -6.04 -4.08
CA LEU A 850 -7.32 -4.62 -3.71
C LEU A 850 -5.89 -4.34 -3.24
N ALA A 851 -5.36 -5.16 -2.32
CA ALA A 851 -4.01 -5.02 -1.79
C ALA A 851 -2.93 -5.24 -2.87
N TRP A 852 -3.08 -6.26 -3.72
CA TRP A 852 -2.18 -6.52 -4.85
C TRP A 852 -2.21 -5.38 -5.87
N ASN A 853 -3.40 -5.00 -6.35
CA ASN A 853 -3.57 -3.93 -7.34
C ASN A 853 -3.04 -2.59 -6.81
N GLY A 854 -3.31 -2.26 -5.54
CA GLY A 854 -2.75 -1.07 -4.88
C GLY A 854 -1.22 -1.12 -4.77
N GLY A 855 -0.65 -2.26 -4.38
CA GLY A 855 0.80 -2.46 -4.30
C GLY A 855 1.49 -2.31 -5.66
N LEU A 856 0.96 -2.95 -6.70
CA LEU A 856 1.46 -2.87 -8.08
C LEU A 856 1.35 -1.43 -8.62
N LEU A 857 0.21 -0.75 -8.40
CA LEU A 857 0.02 0.65 -8.77
C LEU A 857 1.07 1.56 -8.10
N VAL A 858 1.31 1.40 -6.80
CA VAL A 858 2.32 2.18 -6.06
C VAL A 858 3.73 1.92 -6.60
N CYS A 859 4.10 0.66 -6.87
CA CYS A 859 5.40 0.33 -7.46
C CYS A 859 5.58 0.92 -8.87
N ALA A 860 4.54 0.88 -9.72
CA ALA A 860 4.56 1.48 -11.05
C ALA A 860 4.70 3.01 -11.00
N LEU A 861 3.95 3.68 -10.13
CA LEU A 861 4.03 5.13 -9.92
C LEU A 861 5.39 5.55 -9.35
N ALA A 862 5.95 4.78 -8.41
CA ALA A 862 7.28 5.01 -7.87
C ALA A 862 8.38 4.86 -8.94
N ALA A 863 8.30 3.82 -9.78
CA ALA A 863 9.20 3.63 -10.90
C ALA A 863 9.12 4.81 -11.89
N LEU A 864 7.91 5.16 -12.36
CA LEU A 864 7.67 6.28 -13.28
C LEU A 864 8.19 7.61 -12.72
N MET A 865 7.95 7.90 -11.44
CA MET A 865 8.46 9.10 -10.78
C MET A 865 9.99 9.11 -10.74
N CYS A 866 10.62 7.99 -10.39
CA CYS A 866 12.07 7.86 -10.32
C CYS A 866 12.74 7.99 -11.71
N PHE A 867 12.19 7.34 -12.76
CA PHE A 867 12.67 7.50 -14.13
C PHE A 867 12.48 8.94 -14.64
N GLY A 868 11.35 9.58 -14.33
CA GLY A 868 11.09 10.98 -14.67
C GLY A 868 12.05 11.97 -14.00
N LEU A 869 12.33 11.79 -12.71
CA LEU A 869 13.33 12.57 -11.95
C LEU A 869 14.76 12.30 -12.47
N GLY A 870 15.08 11.05 -12.82
CA GLY A 870 16.35 10.68 -13.46
C GLY A 870 16.55 11.40 -14.80
N TYR A 871 15.51 11.45 -15.63
CA TYR A 871 15.51 12.15 -16.92
C TYR A 871 15.65 13.67 -16.75
N LEU A 872 14.91 14.27 -15.81
CA LEU A 872 15.01 15.69 -15.47
C LEU A 872 16.43 16.06 -15.00
N HIS A 873 17.03 15.25 -14.13
CA HIS A 873 18.41 15.45 -13.68
C HIS A 873 19.46 15.16 -14.77
N SER A 874 19.19 14.24 -15.70
CA SER A 874 20.04 13.99 -16.87
C SER A 874 20.07 15.21 -17.80
N LEU A 875 18.91 15.76 -18.16
CA LEU A 875 18.83 16.97 -18.96
C LEU A 875 19.48 18.17 -18.23
N ARG A 876 19.29 18.31 -16.91
CA ARG A 876 19.95 19.34 -16.10
C ARG A 876 21.49 19.23 -16.16
N ALA A 877 22.03 18.01 -16.14
CA ALA A 877 23.46 17.74 -16.27
C ALA A 877 24.03 17.96 -17.69
N LEU A 878 23.16 18.00 -18.71
CA LEU A 878 23.51 18.35 -20.10
C LEU A 878 23.48 19.86 -20.34
N VAL A 879 22.50 20.57 -19.75
CA VAL A 879 22.38 22.04 -19.86
C VAL A 879 23.53 22.73 -19.13
N TYR A 880 23.77 22.35 -17.87
CA TYR A 880 24.83 22.93 -17.04
C TYR A 880 26.16 22.20 -17.20
N ARG A 881 26.62 21.98 -18.44
CA ARG A 881 28.00 21.54 -18.70
C ARG A 881 28.97 22.63 -18.21
N PRO A 882 30.09 22.27 -17.56
CA PRO A 882 31.02 23.25 -16.99
C PRO A 882 31.60 24.15 -18.09
N ARG A 883 31.18 25.42 -18.04
CA ARG A 883 31.81 26.58 -18.67
C ARG A 883 32.12 27.58 -17.56
N TRP A 884 33.10 28.44 -17.75
CA TRP A 884 33.40 29.51 -16.80
C TRP A 884 32.34 30.61 -16.90
N GLU A 885 31.23 30.43 -16.18
CA GLU A 885 30.21 31.47 -15.98
C GLU A 885 30.86 32.65 -15.25
N GLN A 886 31.05 33.78 -15.94
CA GLN A 886 31.55 35.00 -15.31
C GLN A 886 30.40 35.68 -14.57
N GLY A 887 30.65 36.15 -13.34
CA GLY A 887 29.69 36.96 -12.59
C GLY A 887 29.34 38.27 -13.30
N ALA A 888 28.29 38.94 -12.84
CA ALA A 888 27.85 40.21 -13.41
C ALA A 888 28.85 41.34 -13.09
N GLU A 889 29.14 42.16 -14.09
CA GLU A 889 29.84 43.45 -13.93
C GLU A 889 29.06 44.36 -12.95
N PRO A 890 29.73 45.16 -12.10
CA PRO A 890 29.07 46.17 -11.27
C PRO A 890 28.22 47.12 -12.12
N LEU A 891 26.97 47.34 -11.71
CA LEU A 891 26.03 48.16 -12.48
C LEU A 891 26.22 49.67 -12.26
N ASP A 892 26.86 50.09 -11.18
CA ASP A 892 26.95 51.50 -10.79
C ASP A 892 27.59 52.36 -11.89
N ASP A 893 28.69 51.89 -12.49
CA ASP A 893 29.43 52.55 -13.58
C ASP A 893 28.59 52.79 -14.84
N TYR A 894 27.62 51.91 -15.12
CA TYR A 894 26.79 51.94 -16.33
C TYR A 894 25.37 52.45 -16.06
N SER A 895 24.99 52.65 -14.80
CA SER A 895 23.62 52.87 -14.34
C SER A 895 22.88 54.04 -15.02
N ALA A 896 23.61 55.08 -15.42
CA ALA A 896 23.09 56.26 -16.13
C ALA A 896 22.94 56.07 -17.65
N ALA A 897 23.62 55.08 -18.24
CA ALA A 897 23.64 54.81 -19.69
C ALA A 897 22.67 53.69 -20.12
N VAL A 898 22.08 52.95 -19.18
CA VAL A 898 21.12 51.88 -19.50
C VAL A 898 19.77 52.45 -19.89
N GLN A 899 19.34 52.18 -21.13
CA GLN A 899 17.98 52.46 -21.58
C GLN A 899 17.04 51.34 -21.12
N TRP A 900 16.21 51.63 -20.11
CA TRP A 900 15.22 50.68 -19.59
C TRP A 900 13.96 50.60 -20.46
N ILE A 901 13.36 49.41 -20.50
CA ILE A 901 12.17 49.14 -21.32
C ILE A 901 10.92 49.04 -20.44
N GLU A 902 9.87 49.75 -20.85
CA GLU A 902 8.62 49.84 -20.10
C GLU A 902 7.87 48.50 -20.08
N PRO A 903 7.47 48.00 -18.89
CA PRO A 903 6.53 46.91 -18.75
C PRO A 903 5.10 47.35 -19.11
N VAL A 904 4.23 46.39 -19.47
CA VAL A 904 2.84 46.68 -19.81
C VAL A 904 2.04 47.07 -18.56
N GLN A 905 1.73 48.36 -18.43
CA GLN A 905 1.06 48.98 -17.28
C GLN A 905 -0.22 48.23 -16.84
N ASN A 906 -1.07 47.85 -17.80
CA ASN A 906 -2.38 47.23 -17.52
C ASN A 906 -2.33 45.70 -17.30
N ARG A 907 -1.15 45.06 -17.19
CA ARG A 907 -1.02 43.59 -17.12
C ARG A 907 -1.79 42.96 -15.95
N GLN A 908 -1.85 43.57 -14.77
CA GLN A 908 -2.61 43.02 -13.64
C GLN A 908 -4.12 42.98 -13.90
N LEU A 909 -4.66 44.00 -14.58
CA LEU A 909 -6.08 44.04 -14.96
C LEU A 909 -6.38 42.99 -16.05
N GLN A 910 -5.48 42.83 -17.02
CA GLN A 910 -5.57 41.77 -18.04
C GLN A 910 -5.56 40.38 -17.41
N LEU A 911 -4.62 40.07 -16.51
CA LEU A 911 -4.56 38.77 -15.83
C LEU A 911 -5.78 38.50 -14.96
N ARG A 912 -6.33 39.52 -14.25
CA ARG A 912 -7.61 39.40 -13.54
C ARG A 912 -8.76 39.07 -14.49
N ARG A 913 -8.83 39.74 -15.65
CA ARG A 913 -9.87 39.48 -16.67
C ARG A 913 -9.77 38.08 -17.27
N THR A 914 -8.55 37.59 -17.55
CA THR A 914 -8.32 36.19 -17.96
C THR A 914 -8.73 35.21 -16.86
N GLY A 915 -8.45 35.51 -15.59
CA GLY A 915 -8.90 34.71 -14.44
C GLY A 915 -10.43 34.63 -14.32
N MET A 916 -11.14 35.74 -14.56
CA MET A 916 -12.60 35.74 -14.58
C MET A 916 -13.17 34.91 -15.75
N TYR A 917 -12.60 35.03 -16.96
CA TYR A 917 -13.00 34.20 -18.10
C TYR A 917 -12.72 32.70 -17.88
N TYR A 918 -11.59 32.36 -17.22
CA TYR A 918 -11.31 30.99 -16.81
C TYR A 918 -12.32 30.49 -15.78
N GLY A 919 -12.64 31.28 -14.76
CA GLY A 919 -13.63 30.93 -13.73
C GLY A 919 -15.04 30.68 -14.31
N THR A 920 -15.48 31.49 -15.27
CA THR A 920 -16.75 31.24 -15.98
C THR A 920 -16.71 29.99 -16.85
N GLY A 921 -15.56 29.68 -17.48
CA GLY A 921 -15.36 28.44 -18.23
C GLY A 921 -15.39 27.19 -17.34
N VAL A 922 -14.75 27.26 -16.17
CA VAL A 922 -14.81 26.19 -15.14
C VAL A 922 -16.24 25.95 -14.67
N LEU A 923 -17.01 27.02 -14.38
CA LEU A 923 -18.41 26.90 -13.97
C LEU A 923 -19.25 26.24 -15.08
N GLY A 924 -19.06 26.62 -16.34
CA GLY A 924 -19.71 25.99 -17.48
C GLY A 924 -19.37 24.50 -17.63
N ALA A 925 -18.09 24.13 -17.49
CA ALA A 925 -17.65 22.74 -17.54
C ALA A 925 -18.25 21.88 -16.42
N LEU A 926 -18.36 22.43 -15.20
CA LEU A 926 -19.01 21.74 -14.07
C LEU A 926 -20.51 21.57 -14.28
N LEU A 927 -21.21 22.59 -14.83
CA LEU A 927 -22.63 22.49 -15.17
C LEU A 927 -22.88 21.41 -16.25
N ILE A 928 -22.02 21.33 -17.28
CA ILE A 928 -22.08 20.27 -18.30
C ILE A 928 -21.84 18.88 -17.67
N ALA A 929 -20.86 18.76 -16.77
CA ALA A 929 -20.57 17.50 -16.09
C ALA A 929 -21.72 17.02 -15.20
N ILE A 930 -22.38 17.94 -14.48
CA ILE A 930 -23.59 17.64 -13.68
C ILE A 930 -24.75 17.22 -14.60
N ALA A 931 -24.99 17.95 -15.70
CA ALA A 931 -26.01 17.62 -16.68
C ALA A 931 -25.77 16.28 -17.41
N SER A 932 -24.52 15.80 -17.42
CA SER A 932 -24.11 14.53 -18.03
C SER A 932 -24.10 13.35 -17.05
N SER A 933 -24.63 13.51 -15.83
CA SER A 933 -24.70 12.47 -14.78
C SER A 933 -23.34 11.78 -14.47
N ILE A 934 -22.25 12.55 -14.54
CA ILE A 934 -20.87 12.06 -14.36
C ILE A 934 -20.62 11.57 -12.92
N SER A 935 -19.79 10.52 -12.76
CA SER A 935 -19.54 9.88 -11.46
C SER A 935 -18.88 10.82 -10.46
N VAL A 936 -19.04 10.56 -9.15
CA VAL A 936 -18.41 11.36 -8.08
C VAL A 936 -16.89 11.38 -8.22
N TRP A 937 -16.27 10.25 -8.59
CA TRP A 937 -14.83 10.13 -8.86
C TRP A 937 -14.42 10.97 -10.08
N GLN A 938 -15.17 10.90 -11.19
CA GLN A 938 -14.91 11.69 -12.40
C GLN A 938 -15.08 13.20 -12.13
N MET A 939 -16.06 13.60 -11.32
CA MET A 939 -16.27 14.99 -10.90
C MET A 939 -15.11 15.50 -10.02
N ALA A 940 -14.63 14.67 -9.07
CA ALA A 940 -13.47 15.00 -8.25
C ALA A 940 -12.18 15.12 -9.08
N ALA A 941 -11.99 14.22 -10.06
CA ALA A 941 -10.87 14.29 -11.00
C ALA A 941 -10.93 15.57 -11.85
N LEU A 942 -12.10 15.93 -12.39
CA LEU A 942 -12.31 17.17 -13.16
C LEU A 942 -11.97 18.41 -12.32
N LEU A 943 -12.45 18.49 -11.07
CA LEU A 943 -12.13 19.57 -10.14
C LEU A 943 -10.63 19.69 -9.85
N LEU A 944 -9.93 18.55 -9.68
CA LEU A 944 -8.47 18.53 -9.52
C LEU A 944 -7.79 19.13 -10.77
N VAL A 945 -8.07 18.63 -11.97
CA VAL A 945 -7.46 19.12 -13.22
C VAL A 945 -7.70 20.63 -13.41
N LEU A 946 -8.94 21.10 -13.17
CA LEU A 946 -9.29 22.51 -13.34
C LEU A 946 -8.66 23.44 -12.28
N SER A 947 -8.21 22.92 -11.14
CA SER A 947 -7.48 23.71 -10.13
C SER A 947 -6.06 24.11 -10.57
N GLY A 948 -5.42 23.31 -11.44
CA GLY A 948 -4.05 23.53 -11.92
C GLY A 948 -3.85 24.87 -12.64
N PRO A 949 -4.62 25.15 -13.72
CA PRO A 949 -4.50 26.40 -14.46
C PRO A 949 -4.94 27.62 -13.62
N ALA A 950 -5.89 27.45 -12.69
CA ALA A 950 -6.25 28.50 -11.73
C ALA A 950 -5.05 28.87 -10.83
N MET A 951 -4.35 27.86 -10.29
CA MET A 951 -3.14 28.05 -9.49
C MET A 951 -2.01 28.70 -10.32
N ALA A 952 -1.85 28.29 -11.58
CA ALA A 952 -0.88 28.90 -12.50
C ALA A 952 -1.16 30.39 -12.76
N LEU A 953 -2.41 30.76 -13.06
CA LEU A 953 -2.83 32.16 -13.22
C LEU A 953 -2.62 32.97 -11.94
N LEU A 954 -2.93 32.40 -10.78
CA LEU A 954 -2.70 33.03 -9.47
C LEU A 954 -1.20 33.29 -9.23
N LEU A 955 -0.31 32.34 -9.51
CA LEU A 955 1.14 32.52 -9.42
C LEU A 955 1.65 33.60 -10.37
N LEU A 956 1.18 33.62 -11.62
CA LEU A 956 1.49 34.65 -12.62
C LEU A 956 1.01 36.06 -12.23
N SER A 957 -0.05 36.16 -11.43
CA SER A 957 -0.62 37.44 -10.97
C SER A 957 0.12 38.06 -9.78
N ARG A 958 0.81 37.25 -8.98
CA ARG A 958 1.49 37.67 -7.75
C ARG A 958 2.97 37.99 -7.94
N GLN A 959 3.65 37.35 -8.90
CA GLN A 959 5.08 37.53 -9.13
C GLN A 959 5.38 38.77 -9.99
N PRO A 960 6.48 39.51 -9.72
CA PRO A 960 6.87 40.66 -10.52
C PRO A 960 7.31 40.23 -11.92
N ILE A 961 7.27 41.18 -12.86
CA ILE A 961 7.95 41.03 -14.14
C ILE A 961 9.44 41.28 -13.91
N GLY A 962 10.31 40.53 -14.59
CA GLY A 962 11.71 40.94 -14.73
C GLY A 962 11.83 42.28 -15.47
N HIS A 963 13.05 42.83 -15.55
CA HIS A 963 13.33 44.07 -16.29
C HIS A 963 14.35 43.81 -17.41
N ILE A 964 14.28 44.60 -18.48
CA ILE A 964 15.24 44.59 -19.58
C ILE A 964 15.79 46.01 -19.73
N GLY A 965 17.11 46.13 -19.71
CA GLY A 965 17.86 47.33 -20.06
C GLY A 965 18.75 47.08 -21.27
N VAL A 966 18.97 48.12 -22.08
CA VAL A 966 19.83 48.09 -23.27
C VAL A 966 21.01 49.03 -23.05
N LEU A 967 22.22 48.57 -23.37
CA LEU A 967 23.49 49.29 -23.19
C LEU A 967 24.38 49.07 -24.42
N GLY A 968 24.12 49.81 -25.49
CA GLY A 968 24.69 49.54 -26.82
C GLY A 968 24.24 48.17 -27.32
N ASP A 969 25.20 47.33 -27.73
CA ASP A 969 24.95 45.93 -28.15
C ASP A 969 24.87 44.93 -26.97
N ARG A 970 24.97 45.42 -25.72
CA ARG A 970 24.81 44.57 -24.51
C ARG A 970 23.40 44.72 -23.93
N LEU A 971 22.82 43.60 -23.49
CA LEU A 971 21.57 43.57 -22.73
C LEU A 971 21.84 43.34 -21.25
N LEU A 972 21.19 44.15 -20.41
CA LEU A 972 21.06 43.96 -18.98
C LEU A 972 19.73 43.26 -18.70
N LEU A 973 19.76 42.00 -18.26
CA LEU A 973 18.58 41.26 -17.86
C LEU A 973 18.45 41.25 -16.33
N VAL A 974 17.25 41.48 -15.82
CA VAL A 974 16.89 41.34 -14.40
C VAL A 974 15.76 40.33 -14.28
N ASP A 975 15.98 39.25 -13.52
CA ASP A 975 15.01 38.18 -13.28
C ASP A 975 13.88 38.61 -12.32
N HIS A 976 12.78 37.82 -12.25
CA HIS A 976 11.71 38.02 -11.25
C HIS A 976 12.24 37.99 -9.80
N SER A 977 13.32 37.24 -9.54
CA SER A 977 14.02 37.20 -8.25
C SER A 977 14.85 38.45 -7.93
N GLY A 978 14.97 39.41 -8.85
CA GLY A 978 15.78 40.62 -8.70
C GLY A 978 17.28 40.41 -8.91
N GLN A 979 17.73 39.23 -9.38
CA GLN A 979 19.11 39.07 -9.83
C GLN A 979 19.32 39.76 -11.18
N TYR A 980 20.51 40.32 -11.44
CA TYR A 980 20.88 40.95 -12.71
C TYR A 980 22.18 40.40 -13.31
N HIS A 981 22.29 40.46 -14.64
CA HIS A 981 23.49 40.12 -15.41
C HIS A 981 23.51 40.84 -16.76
N LEU A 982 24.72 41.12 -17.27
CA LEU A 982 24.99 41.95 -18.44
C LEU A 982 25.81 41.17 -19.46
N ALA A 983 25.33 41.05 -20.70
CA ALA A 983 26.07 40.39 -21.79
C ALA A 983 25.61 40.85 -23.18
N GLY A 984 26.48 40.68 -24.17
CA GLY A 984 26.16 40.79 -25.60
C GLY A 984 26.66 39.57 -26.37
N GLY A 985 26.37 39.50 -27.67
CA GLY A 985 26.81 38.43 -28.56
C GLY A 985 26.52 37.01 -28.03
N PRO A 986 27.45 36.04 -28.16
CA PRO A 986 27.17 34.61 -27.98
C PRO A 986 26.82 34.16 -26.55
N ARG A 987 26.99 35.01 -25.52
CA ARG A 987 26.53 34.70 -24.15
C ARG A 987 25.04 35.00 -23.92
N LEU A 988 24.44 35.80 -24.79
CA LEU A 988 23.00 36.03 -24.80
C LEU A 988 22.31 34.85 -25.51
N HIS A 989 21.43 34.14 -24.80
CA HIS A 989 20.70 32.98 -25.31
C HIS A 989 19.21 33.31 -25.46
N TYR A 990 18.61 33.08 -26.63
CA TYR A 990 17.19 33.39 -26.88
C TYR A 990 16.39 32.17 -27.39
N ARG A 991 15.09 32.12 -27.05
CA ARG A 991 14.13 31.22 -27.69
C ARG A 991 12.69 31.72 -27.58
N GLY A 992 12.10 32.13 -28.71
CA GLY A 992 10.72 32.63 -28.73
C GLY A 992 10.58 33.86 -27.82
N PRO A 993 9.66 33.85 -26.83
CA PRO A 993 9.46 34.96 -25.90
C PRO A 993 10.41 34.95 -24.68
N PHE A 994 11.47 34.16 -24.71
CA PHE A 994 12.45 34.06 -23.61
C PHE A 994 13.83 34.55 -24.05
N LEU A 995 14.42 35.40 -23.21
CA LEU A 995 15.81 35.84 -23.26
C LEU A 995 16.52 35.34 -22.00
N SER A 996 17.77 34.92 -22.11
CA SER A 996 18.55 34.50 -20.94
C SER A 996 20.05 34.78 -21.07
N ILE A 997 20.69 35.08 -19.94
CA ILE A 997 22.15 35.18 -19.80
C ILE A 997 22.51 34.31 -18.59
N ASP A 998 23.32 33.27 -18.81
CA ASP A 998 23.61 32.22 -17.82
C ASP A 998 22.32 31.70 -17.12
N ASP A 999 22.10 31.89 -15.82
CA ASP A 999 20.85 31.46 -15.16
C ASP A 999 19.68 32.44 -15.23
N ILE A 1000 19.92 33.70 -15.57
CA ILE A 1000 18.89 34.74 -15.56
C ILE A 1000 18.02 34.58 -16.80
N VAL A 1001 16.70 34.41 -16.62
CA VAL A 1001 15.73 34.24 -17.71
C VAL A 1001 14.62 35.28 -17.59
N VAL A 1002 14.47 36.12 -18.62
CA VAL A 1002 13.40 37.11 -18.68
C VAL A 1002 12.41 36.75 -19.79
N PHE A 1003 11.14 36.64 -19.42
CA PHE A 1003 10.03 36.46 -20.35
C PHE A 1003 9.64 37.82 -20.97
N SER A 1004 9.98 38.01 -22.24
CA SER A 1004 9.73 39.25 -22.99
C SER A 1004 8.26 39.46 -23.39
N GLY A 1005 7.44 38.40 -23.32
CA GLY A 1005 6.00 38.44 -23.61
C GLY A 1005 5.59 37.67 -24.87
N SER A 1006 4.35 37.20 -24.89
CA SER A 1006 3.70 36.52 -26.02
C SER A 1006 2.38 37.22 -26.41
N ARG A 1007 1.73 36.78 -27.50
CA ARG A 1007 0.42 37.31 -27.93
C ARG A 1007 -0.68 37.15 -26.85
N LEU A 1008 -0.61 36.09 -26.06
CA LEU A 1008 -1.59 35.78 -25.00
C LEU A 1008 -1.18 36.34 -23.63
N LEU A 1009 0.13 36.55 -23.41
CA LEU A 1009 0.70 37.02 -22.15
C LEU A 1009 1.76 38.11 -22.45
N PRO A 1010 1.36 39.35 -22.77
CA PRO A 1010 2.30 40.43 -22.99
C PRO A 1010 3.00 40.83 -21.67
N ALA A 1011 4.30 41.11 -21.74
CA ALA A 1011 5.11 41.51 -20.58
C ALA A 1011 5.69 42.92 -20.74
N PHE A 1012 6.29 43.21 -21.90
CA PHE A 1012 6.82 44.53 -22.28
C PHE A 1012 6.10 45.09 -23.51
N CYS A 1013 6.21 46.40 -23.72
CA CYS A 1013 5.65 47.05 -24.90
C CYS A 1013 6.33 46.54 -26.20
N PRO A 1014 5.57 46.05 -27.20
CA PRO A 1014 6.14 45.34 -28.34
C PRO A 1014 6.96 46.22 -29.28
N GLY A 1015 6.66 47.52 -29.38
CA GLY A 1015 7.41 48.47 -30.20
C GLY A 1015 8.86 48.64 -29.73
N PRO A 1016 9.10 49.10 -28.48
CA PRO A 1016 10.44 49.16 -27.89
C PRO A 1016 11.17 47.81 -27.92
N LEU A 1017 10.48 46.71 -27.61
CA LEU A 1017 11.07 45.37 -27.62
C LEU A 1017 11.60 44.99 -29.02
N GLN A 1018 10.83 45.24 -30.09
CA GLN A 1018 11.27 44.95 -31.46
C GLN A 1018 12.36 45.89 -31.97
N LYS A 1019 12.37 47.15 -31.55
CA LYS A 1019 13.37 48.14 -32.00
C LYS A 1019 14.70 48.06 -31.27
N LEU A 1020 14.69 47.81 -29.95
CA LEU A 1020 15.88 47.95 -29.09
C LEU A 1020 16.46 46.62 -28.61
N VAL A 1021 15.63 45.58 -28.42
CA VAL A 1021 16.09 44.28 -27.87
C VAL A 1021 16.34 43.25 -28.95
N ARG A 1022 15.50 43.24 -29.99
CA ARG A 1022 15.60 42.25 -31.07
C ARG A 1022 16.94 42.30 -31.82
N PRO A 1023 17.57 43.47 -32.10
CA PRO A 1023 18.88 43.49 -32.76
C PRO A 1023 20.00 42.79 -31.96
N PRO A 1024 20.35 43.18 -30.71
CA PRO A 1024 21.39 42.47 -29.94
C PRO A 1024 20.99 41.02 -29.62
N ALA A 1025 19.70 40.73 -29.43
CA ALA A 1025 19.23 39.36 -29.23
C ALA A 1025 19.44 38.44 -30.46
N LEU A 1026 19.44 38.97 -31.69
CA LEU A 1026 19.73 38.19 -32.89
C LEU A 1026 21.23 37.87 -33.05
N GLY A 1027 22.12 38.66 -32.44
CA GLY A 1027 23.55 38.32 -32.27
C GLY A 1027 23.81 37.24 -31.20
N GLY A 1028 22.77 36.79 -30.49
CA GLY A 1028 22.83 35.74 -29.50
C GLY A 1028 22.64 34.32 -30.05
N ILE A 1029 22.83 33.31 -29.19
CA ILE A 1029 22.63 31.90 -29.55
C ILE A 1029 21.16 31.51 -29.39
N LYS A 1030 20.57 30.96 -30.45
CA LYS A 1030 19.23 30.37 -30.44
C LYS A 1030 19.26 28.99 -29.75
N VAL A 1031 18.70 28.89 -28.55
CA VAL A 1031 18.71 27.65 -27.75
C VAL A 1031 17.47 26.78 -27.95
N ASP A 1032 17.56 25.51 -27.54
CA ASP A 1032 16.45 24.55 -27.61
C ASP A 1032 15.41 24.78 -26.48
N HIS A 1033 14.25 24.12 -26.60
CA HIS A 1033 13.19 24.24 -25.61
C HIS A 1033 13.56 23.62 -24.24
N ARG A 1034 14.32 22.52 -24.21
CA ARG A 1034 14.69 21.80 -22.98
C ARG A 1034 15.65 22.63 -22.14
N THR A 1035 16.61 23.31 -22.77
CA THR A 1035 17.50 24.29 -22.11
C THR A 1035 16.71 25.38 -21.39
N ILE A 1036 15.76 26.01 -22.07
CA ILE A 1036 14.96 27.08 -21.46
C ILE A 1036 14.01 26.56 -20.38
N ALA A 1037 13.37 25.41 -20.58
CA ALA A 1037 12.53 24.79 -19.55
C ALA A 1037 13.31 24.51 -18.26
N ILE A 1038 14.57 24.07 -18.36
CA ILE A 1038 15.45 23.83 -17.21
C ILE A 1038 15.91 25.12 -16.54
N LYS A 1039 16.32 26.15 -17.29
CA LYS A 1039 16.68 27.44 -16.69
C LYS A 1039 15.48 28.10 -15.99
N LEU A 1040 14.29 27.99 -16.55
CA LEU A 1040 13.03 28.47 -15.93
C LEU A 1040 12.70 27.69 -14.66
N LEU A 1041 13.00 26.38 -14.60
CA LEU A 1041 12.84 25.58 -13.40
C LEU A 1041 13.86 25.96 -12.31
N GLU A 1042 15.12 26.19 -12.69
CA GLU A 1042 16.21 26.53 -11.76
C GLU A 1042 16.01 27.90 -11.12
N SER A 1043 15.67 28.91 -11.92
CA SER A 1043 15.28 30.25 -11.45
C SER A 1043 13.91 30.28 -10.76
N ARG A 1044 13.21 29.14 -10.67
CA ARG A 1044 11.83 29.00 -10.13
C ARG A 1044 10.86 30.01 -10.74
N HIS A 1045 11.01 30.29 -12.03
CA HIS A 1045 10.23 31.29 -12.76
C HIS A 1045 8.72 30.97 -12.71
N PRO A 1046 7.82 31.96 -12.52
CA PRO A 1046 6.38 31.72 -12.33
C PRO A 1046 5.73 30.84 -13.40
N LEU A 1047 6.16 30.95 -14.66
CA LEU A 1047 5.70 30.08 -15.76
C LEU A 1047 6.04 28.60 -15.55
N ALA A 1048 7.22 28.27 -15.00
CA ALA A 1048 7.58 26.88 -14.70
C ALA A 1048 6.82 26.36 -13.48
N LEU A 1049 6.67 27.16 -12.42
CA LEU A 1049 5.87 26.78 -11.25
C LEU A 1049 4.39 26.55 -11.61
N GLY A 1050 3.82 27.39 -12.47
CA GLY A 1050 2.48 27.21 -13.03
C GLY A 1050 2.35 25.95 -13.90
N ALA A 1051 3.35 25.65 -14.74
CA ALA A 1051 3.38 24.41 -15.53
C ALA A 1051 3.45 23.16 -14.64
N ILE A 1052 4.26 23.17 -13.57
CA ILE A 1052 4.32 22.07 -12.59
C ILE A 1052 2.95 21.90 -11.90
N ALA A 1053 2.30 23.00 -11.48
CA ALA A 1053 0.98 22.93 -10.86
C ALA A 1053 -0.07 22.29 -11.78
N MET A 1054 -0.07 22.62 -13.07
CA MET A 1054 -0.95 22.00 -14.07
C MET A 1054 -0.64 20.51 -14.29
N VAL A 1055 0.64 20.13 -14.42
CA VAL A 1055 1.02 18.72 -14.61
C VAL A 1055 0.72 17.87 -13.36
N ALA A 1056 1.00 18.38 -12.16
CA ALA A 1056 0.76 17.67 -10.91
C ALA A 1056 -0.74 17.45 -10.64
N THR A 1057 -1.58 18.44 -10.91
CA THR A 1057 -3.04 18.33 -10.77
C THR A 1057 -3.67 17.45 -11.84
N ALA A 1058 -3.16 17.49 -13.08
CA ALA A 1058 -3.55 16.56 -14.14
C ALA A 1058 -3.20 15.10 -13.78
N ALA A 1059 -1.98 14.87 -13.26
CA ALA A 1059 -1.57 13.55 -12.79
C ALA A 1059 -2.39 13.05 -11.60
N ALA A 1060 -2.75 13.93 -10.66
CA ALA A 1060 -3.62 13.60 -9.54
C ALA A 1060 -5.05 13.23 -9.99
N GLY A 1061 -5.61 13.96 -10.96
CA GLY A 1061 -6.91 13.64 -11.57
C GLY A 1061 -6.89 12.30 -12.31
N ALA A 1062 -5.84 12.03 -13.11
CA ALA A 1062 -5.67 10.75 -13.79
C ALA A 1062 -5.50 9.56 -12.82
N LEU A 1063 -4.73 9.75 -11.73
CA LEU A 1063 -4.61 8.76 -10.66
C LEU A 1063 -5.95 8.46 -9.99
N LEU A 1064 -6.76 9.50 -9.73
CA LEU A 1064 -8.07 9.36 -9.10
C LEU A 1064 -9.09 8.64 -10.01
N LEU A 1065 -8.97 8.79 -11.34
CA LEU A 1065 -9.72 7.98 -12.31
C LEU A 1065 -9.25 6.52 -12.37
N LEU A 1066 -7.95 6.25 -12.27
CA LEU A 1066 -7.42 4.87 -12.23
C LEU A 1066 -7.89 4.12 -10.96
N LEU A 1067 -8.02 4.81 -9.83
CA LEU A 1067 -8.59 4.23 -8.61
C LEU A 1067 -10.09 3.88 -8.75
N GLN A 1068 -10.85 4.55 -9.61
CA GLN A 1068 -12.23 4.19 -9.92
C GLN A 1068 -12.34 2.85 -10.70
N GLY A 1069 -11.25 2.33 -11.24
CA GLY A 1069 -11.21 0.97 -11.81
C GLY A 1069 -11.00 -0.13 -10.75
N ILE A 1070 -10.90 0.24 -9.46
CA ILE A 1070 -10.46 -0.61 -8.35
C ILE A 1070 -11.48 -0.57 -7.17
N PHE A 1071 -12.33 0.46 -7.10
CA PHE A 1071 -13.39 0.67 -6.09
C PHE A 1071 -14.76 0.84 -6.73
#